data_AF-A0A2E8S289-F1
#
_entry.id   AF-A0A2E8S289-F1
#
_cell.length_a   1.000
_cell.length_b   1.000
_cell.length_c   1.000
_cell.angle_alpha   90.00
_cell.angle_beta   90.00
_cell.angle_gamma   90.00
#
_symmetry.space_group_name_H-M   'P 1'
#
loop_
_entity.id
_entity.type
_entity.pdbx_description
1 polymer ?
#
loop_
_entity_poly.entity_id
_entity_poly.type
_entity_poly.pdbx_seq_one_letter_code
_entity_poly.pdbx_strand_id
1 'polypeptide(L)'
;MLHPSVWMEVSIMGRIASFVFLSAALVLLGCGGSDVSSQCGAADECPDNFVCSGGQCLPPPAMGGCTDDTDCLSNEQCIDALCMPTTGGDDVQDTDPGTSTEDITEELDTGGEPDSTEPSDTGTPSDTGSSADEGSVPEEDTWEPPIIPNECGPVGPVGCECFPNGSKGVLCDAAQPCEWLEDEEGCPYVVCSGTCTETPDSDGDDVPDEDDNCPLTHNPGQADSDGDQVGDICDNCPVVPNPDQEQSTPYPFGDACIQDYDDDGIPDEEDNCPVVANTDQQDSDGDGQGDLCENDWDGDGVNNSEDNCPFVPNTDQTDANLNGIGDACETDTDLDGVPDQLDNCILASNPDQEDWNFDGKGDACSDFDGDGFVDAFDNCPFWDNPAQEDTDADGIGNFCDNCFLVPNPTQQDSNWDGQGDACAFDFDGDAILNPEDNCPLVYNPDQTDTDGDGNGDVCENDLDGDGVVNDEDNCMFIPNPYQEDANANGVGDACESDFDNDGIPNQTDNCPGVFNPGQQDWNNDQHGDVCSDWDGDSVVDANDNCVWYTNPLQHDLDLDGVGNQCDNCFLVANPDQNDNNFNGQGDACENDLDGDGVSDDDDNCVLVSNEDQVDTDGDGAGDLCENDWDGDGVNNGDDNCRWIANPDQQDANGDGIGDHCGGDNDEDGIVDALDNCPWIWNPDQADTNMDGIGDACGS
;
A
#
# COMPACT_ATOMS: atom_id res chain seq x y z
N MET A 1 -75.14 -17.68 20.83
CA MET A 1 -75.75 -17.16 22.09
C MET A 1 -74.61 -17.14 23.10
N LEU A 2 -74.30 -16.06 23.81
CA LEU A 2 -75.15 -15.00 24.39
C LEU A 2 -74.61 -13.57 24.15
N HIS A 3 -75.45 -12.57 24.42
CA HIS A 3 -75.21 -11.12 24.53
C HIS A 3 -75.68 -10.69 25.95
N PRO A 4 -75.57 -9.42 26.39
CA PRO A 4 -74.46 -8.44 26.35
C PRO A 4 -74.30 -7.71 27.73
N SER A 5 -73.45 -6.67 27.84
CA SER A 5 -73.59 -5.46 28.72
C SER A 5 -72.31 -4.59 28.67
N VAL A 6 -72.26 -3.25 28.90
CA VAL A 6 -73.25 -2.16 29.09
C VAL A 6 -72.53 -0.78 28.91
N TRP A 7 -73.18 0.21 28.25
CA TRP A 7 -73.14 1.71 28.32
C TRP A 7 -71.94 2.45 28.98
N MET A 8 -71.47 3.66 28.58
CA MET A 8 -72.07 5.02 28.42
C MET A 8 -71.02 5.97 27.72
N GLU A 9 -71.20 7.23 27.26
CA GLU A 9 -72.33 8.17 27.05
C GLU A 9 -71.95 9.30 26.01
N VAL A 10 -72.96 9.98 25.44
CA VAL A 10 -73.14 11.44 25.08
C VAL A 10 -71.94 12.42 24.94
N SER A 11 -71.89 13.46 24.05
CA SER A 11 -72.53 13.95 22.78
C SER A 11 -71.73 15.24 22.33
N ILE A 12 -72.07 16.21 21.44
CA ILE A 12 -73.29 16.65 20.70
C ILE A 12 -72.96 17.62 19.51
N MET A 13 -73.83 17.72 18.47
CA MET A 13 -74.05 18.75 17.41
C MET A 13 -72.91 19.71 16.91
N GLY A 14 -72.80 20.11 15.63
CA GLY A 14 -73.56 19.80 14.40
C GLY A 14 -73.98 21.04 13.55
N ARG A 15 -74.39 20.82 12.27
CA ARG A 15 -74.92 21.79 11.24
C ARG A 15 -73.86 22.61 10.47
N ILE A 16 -74.04 23.01 9.21
CA ILE A 16 -75.20 22.97 8.26
C ILE A 16 -74.70 22.72 6.81
N ALA A 17 -75.57 22.25 5.90
CA ALA A 17 -75.23 21.98 4.49
C ALA A 17 -76.10 22.80 3.51
N SER A 18 -75.70 22.93 2.22
CA SER A 18 -76.61 22.65 1.06
C SER A 18 -76.02 22.84 -0.36
N PHE A 19 -76.09 21.76 -1.16
CA PHE A 19 -76.62 21.61 -2.54
C PHE A 19 -76.20 22.54 -3.72
N VAL A 20 -76.09 22.10 -5.01
CA VAL A 20 -75.82 20.79 -5.68
C VAL A 20 -75.77 20.97 -7.23
N PHE A 21 -75.52 19.89 -7.99
CA PHE A 21 -75.53 19.68 -9.48
C PHE A 21 -74.19 19.90 -10.20
N LEU A 22 -73.73 19.11 -11.19
CA LEU A 22 -73.92 17.71 -11.68
C LEU A 22 -72.85 17.49 -12.83
N SER A 23 -72.44 16.31 -13.36
CA SER A 23 -72.90 14.91 -13.37
C SER A 23 -71.77 13.94 -13.79
N ALA A 24 -71.90 12.64 -13.47
CA ALA A 24 -71.07 11.49 -13.91
C ALA A 24 -69.59 11.47 -13.40
N ALA A 25 -69.02 10.44 -12.74
CA ALA A 25 -69.06 8.96 -12.83
C ALA A 25 -67.99 8.41 -13.82
N LEU A 26 -67.22 7.34 -13.52
CA LEU A 26 -67.30 6.31 -12.46
C LEU A 26 -65.90 5.66 -12.14
N VAL A 27 -65.80 4.86 -11.05
CA VAL A 27 -64.68 3.95 -10.64
C VAL A 27 -63.51 4.70 -9.93
N LEU A 28 -63.27 4.62 -8.60
CA LEU A 28 -62.85 3.52 -7.67
C LEU A 28 -61.37 3.06 -7.90
N LEU A 29 -60.46 2.91 -6.92
CA LEU A 29 -60.47 3.21 -5.47
C LEU A 29 -59.02 3.25 -4.89
N GLY A 30 -58.78 4.05 -3.84
CA GLY A 30 -57.61 4.02 -2.91
C GLY A 30 -56.97 5.41 -2.75
N CYS A 31 -57.01 6.14 -1.60
CA CYS A 31 -56.42 5.90 -0.27
C CYS A 31 -54.87 5.81 -0.31
N GLY A 32 -54.09 6.68 0.34
CA GLY A 32 -54.40 7.88 1.15
C GLY A 32 -53.13 8.65 1.56
N GLY A 33 -53.27 9.85 2.14
CA GLY A 33 -52.12 10.65 2.65
C GLY A 33 -51.59 10.17 4.02
N SER A 34 -50.60 10.84 4.63
CA SER A 34 -50.10 12.20 4.35
C SER A 34 -48.74 12.52 5.00
N ASP A 35 -47.95 13.36 4.31
CA ASP A 35 -46.97 14.34 4.81
C ASP A 35 -46.08 14.02 6.03
N VAL A 36 -44.77 13.86 5.78
CA VAL A 36 -43.79 14.83 6.28
C VAL A 36 -42.74 15.08 5.17
N SER A 37 -42.43 16.33 4.86
CA SER A 37 -41.20 16.69 4.13
C SER A 37 -40.66 18.04 4.60
N SER A 38 -39.37 18.04 4.97
CA SER A 38 -38.60 19.25 5.22
C SER A 38 -38.15 19.85 3.89
N GLN A 39 -38.24 21.18 3.75
CA GLN A 39 -37.68 21.92 2.62
C GLN A 39 -36.33 22.49 3.05
N CYS A 40 -35.24 22.03 2.46
CA CYS A 40 -33.90 22.56 2.74
C CYS A 40 -33.73 23.95 2.08
N GLY A 41 -33.22 24.92 2.84
CA GLY A 41 -33.00 26.31 2.44
C GLY A 41 -31.53 26.68 2.20
N ALA A 42 -30.60 25.87 2.71
CA ALA A 42 -29.16 25.98 2.50
C ALA A 42 -28.50 24.59 2.52
N ALA A 43 -27.18 24.52 2.33
CA ALA A 43 -26.43 23.25 2.31
C ALA A 43 -26.45 22.52 3.66
N ASP A 44 -26.40 23.28 4.76
CA ASP A 44 -26.18 22.77 6.13
C ASP A 44 -27.46 22.16 6.79
N GLU A 45 -28.45 21.75 5.99
CA GLU A 45 -29.76 21.21 6.45
C GLU A 45 -30.07 19.80 5.93
N CYS A 46 -29.13 19.14 5.24
CA CYS A 46 -29.22 17.73 4.85
C CYS A 46 -28.33 16.85 5.75
N PRO A 47 -28.66 15.55 5.94
CA PRO A 47 -27.73 14.59 6.54
C PRO A 47 -26.46 14.43 5.71
N ASP A 48 -25.39 13.90 6.33
CA ASP A 48 -24.16 13.58 5.63
C ASP A 48 -24.42 12.66 4.42
N ASN A 49 -23.63 12.85 3.36
CA ASN A 49 -23.81 12.25 2.03
C ASN A 49 -25.12 12.62 1.29
N PHE A 50 -25.76 13.76 1.60
CA PHE A 50 -26.85 14.31 0.78
C PHE A 50 -26.66 15.81 0.44
N VAL A 51 -27.12 16.23 -0.75
CA VAL A 51 -27.00 17.60 -1.27
C VAL A 51 -28.39 18.20 -1.51
N CYS A 52 -28.62 19.42 -1.02
CA CYS A 52 -29.88 20.15 -1.25
C CYS A 52 -29.98 20.64 -2.70
N SER A 53 -30.93 20.11 -3.47
CA SER A 53 -31.24 20.57 -4.84
C SER A 53 -32.75 20.67 -5.05
N GLY A 54 -33.21 21.76 -5.68
CA GLY A 54 -34.65 22.02 -5.88
C GLY A 54 -35.50 22.22 -4.60
N GLY A 55 -34.87 22.21 -3.42
CA GLY A 55 -35.54 22.22 -2.11
C GLY A 55 -35.74 20.83 -1.48
N GLN A 56 -35.08 19.80 -2.01
CA GLN A 56 -35.03 18.44 -1.46
C GLN A 56 -33.57 17.99 -1.29
N CYS A 57 -33.29 17.18 -0.27
CA CYS A 57 -32.00 16.49 -0.14
C CYS A 57 -31.96 15.29 -1.11
N LEU A 58 -30.96 15.24 -1.98
CA LEU A 58 -30.72 14.14 -2.93
C LEU A 58 -29.33 13.54 -2.67
N PRO A 59 -29.10 12.24 -2.91
CA PRO A 59 -27.76 11.67 -2.83
C PRO A 59 -26.85 12.35 -3.89
N PRO A 60 -25.51 12.38 -3.67
CA PRO A 60 -24.58 12.86 -4.68
C PRO A 60 -24.72 12.04 -5.97
N PRO A 61 -24.50 12.64 -7.15
CA PRO A 61 -24.45 11.86 -8.39
C PRO A 61 -23.31 10.84 -8.29
N ALA A 62 -23.61 9.57 -8.54
CA ALA A 62 -22.61 8.53 -8.61
C ALA A 62 -21.56 8.88 -9.67
N MET A 63 -20.29 8.55 -9.40
CA MET A 63 -19.27 8.60 -10.45
C MET A 63 -19.59 7.49 -11.46
N GLY A 64 -20.13 7.87 -12.62
CA GLY A 64 -20.27 6.96 -13.74
C GLY A 64 -18.89 6.44 -14.15
N GLY A 65 -18.76 5.12 -14.31
CA GLY A 65 -17.55 4.53 -14.86
C GLY A 65 -17.28 5.05 -16.28
N CYS A 66 -16.01 5.08 -16.68
CA CYS A 66 -15.63 5.48 -18.03
C CYS A 66 -16.04 4.39 -19.02
N THR A 67 -16.92 4.73 -19.97
CA THR A 67 -17.22 3.92 -21.16
C THR A 67 -17.15 4.82 -22.38
N ASP A 68 -16.38 4.39 -23.38
CA ASP A 68 -16.03 5.11 -24.63
C ASP A 68 -15.02 6.27 -24.42
N ASP A 69 -14.07 6.38 -25.36
CA ASP A 69 -12.88 7.26 -25.29
C ASP A 69 -12.70 8.03 -26.61
N THR A 70 -13.69 8.86 -26.96
CA THR A 70 -13.75 9.56 -28.24
C THR A 70 -14.20 11.03 -28.15
N ASP A 71 -13.56 11.85 -27.30
CA ASP A 71 -13.51 13.31 -27.56
C ASP A 71 -12.37 14.05 -26.81
N CYS A 72 -11.19 14.19 -27.43
CA CYS A 72 -10.06 14.96 -26.87
C CYS A 72 -9.25 15.77 -27.89
N LEU A 73 -9.90 16.75 -28.54
CA LEU A 73 -9.23 17.78 -29.34
C LEU A 73 -9.65 19.21 -28.97
N SER A 74 -8.96 19.83 -27.99
CA SER A 74 -8.20 21.10 -28.17
C SER A 74 -8.00 21.99 -26.90
N ASN A 75 -6.79 22.58 -26.83
CA ASN A 75 -6.37 23.82 -26.16
C ASN A 75 -6.46 24.04 -24.62
N GLU A 76 -5.27 23.99 -24.01
CA GLU A 76 -4.63 25.03 -23.15
C GLU A 76 -5.44 25.93 -22.18
N GLN A 77 -5.07 25.86 -20.88
CA GLN A 77 -5.23 26.79 -19.72
C GLN A 77 -5.90 26.07 -18.51
N CYS A 78 -5.42 26.08 -17.25
CA CYS A 78 -4.29 26.71 -16.53
C CYS A 78 -3.60 25.64 -15.62
N ILE A 79 -2.30 25.63 -15.33
CA ILE A 79 -1.46 26.54 -14.49
C ILE A 79 -1.86 26.60 -12.99
N ASP A 80 -0.99 26.03 -12.15
CA ASP A 80 -0.67 26.28 -10.72
C ASP A 80 -1.78 26.65 -9.71
N ALA A 81 -1.98 25.82 -8.67
CA ALA A 81 -1.18 25.90 -7.43
C ALA A 81 -1.81 25.17 -6.22
N LEU A 82 -1.07 24.27 -5.56
CA LEU A 82 -0.69 24.37 -4.13
C LEU A 82 0.28 23.23 -3.72
N CYS A 83 1.00 23.42 -2.61
CA CYS A 83 2.17 22.61 -2.25
C CYS A 83 1.89 21.52 -1.19
N MET A 84 2.71 20.46 -1.20
CA MET A 84 2.94 19.56 -0.05
C MET A 84 3.62 20.31 1.13
N PRO A 85 3.73 19.71 2.33
CA PRO A 85 4.89 18.83 2.59
C PRO A 85 4.63 17.60 3.49
N THR A 86 5.01 16.43 2.96
CA THR A 86 5.73 15.30 3.59
C THR A 86 5.83 15.14 5.12
N THR A 87 5.39 13.97 5.59
CA THR A 87 6.20 12.93 6.30
C THR A 87 5.82 11.59 5.65
N GLY A 88 6.72 10.67 5.29
CA GLY A 88 7.51 9.83 6.19
C GLY A 88 6.69 8.59 6.60
N GLY A 89 7.00 7.35 6.23
CA GLY A 89 8.01 6.84 5.29
C GLY A 89 8.75 5.63 5.86
N ASP A 90 8.36 4.42 5.44
CA ASP A 90 9.02 3.15 5.77
C ASP A 90 9.31 2.34 4.49
N ASP A 91 10.33 1.48 4.57
CA ASP A 91 10.98 0.81 3.43
C ASP A 91 11.05 -0.71 3.68
N VAL A 92 10.21 -1.47 2.98
CA VAL A 92 10.27 -2.94 2.91
C VAL A 92 10.20 -3.37 1.45
N GLN A 93 11.15 -4.21 1.06
CA GLN A 93 11.26 -4.74 -0.30
C GLN A 93 10.47 -6.04 -0.43
N ASP A 94 9.81 -6.24 -1.58
CA ASP A 94 10.04 -7.47 -2.33
C ASP A 94 9.93 -7.22 -3.84
N THR A 95 10.07 -8.29 -4.61
CA THR A 95 10.45 -8.31 -6.02
C THR A 95 9.34 -8.88 -6.91
N ASP A 96 9.26 -8.34 -8.13
CA ASP A 96 8.52 -8.94 -9.26
C ASP A 96 9.13 -10.31 -9.61
N PRO A 97 8.30 -11.35 -9.81
CA PRO A 97 8.00 -11.75 -11.19
C PRO A 97 6.55 -12.22 -11.43
N GLY A 98 5.99 -11.84 -12.58
CA GLY A 98 4.77 -12.44 -13.12
C GLY A 98 4.96 -13.76 -13.88
N THR A 99 3.89 -14.17 -14.60
CA THR A 99 3.82 -15.20 -15.65
C THR A 99 3.90 -16.71 -15.29
N SER A 100 2.71 -17.25 -14.97
CA SER A 100 1.97 -18.24 -15.80
C SER A 100 2.38 -19.73 -15.96
N THR A 101 1.33 -20.53 -16.22
CA THR A 101 1.26 -21.90 -16.78
C THR A 101 1.43 -23.11 -15.85
N GLU A 102 0.59 -24.12 -16.11
CA GLU A 102 0.44 -25.39 -15.38
C GLU A 102 1.35 -26.49 -15.96
N ASP A 103 1.64 -27.52 -15.16
CA ASP A 103 1.60 -28.92 -15.63
C ASP A 103 1.34 -29.88 -14.44
N ILE A 104 0.82 -31.06 -14.75
CA ILE A 104 0.28 -32.07 -13.81
C ILE A 104 1.30 -33.18 -13.47
N THR A 105 1.28 -33.70 -12.23
CA THR A 105 1.16 -35.17 -11.94
C THR A 105 1.24 -35.58 -10.44
N GLU A 106 0.35 -36.51 -10.08
CA GLU A 106 0.46 -37.62 -9.08
C GLU A 106 1.11 -37.41 -7.70
N GLU A 107 0.26 -37.23 -6.67
CA GLU A 107 0.55 -37.48 -5.24
C GLU A 107 0.32 -38.97 -4.88
N LEU A 108 1.38 -39.79 -4.80
CA LEU A 108 1.38 -41.11 -4.13
C LEU A 108 2.82 -41.62 -3.80
N ASP A 109 3.21 -41.63 -2.52
CA ASP A 109 3.50 -42.88 -1.77
C ASP A 109 3.59 -42.60 -0.25
N THR A 110 3.76 -43.65 0.56
CA THR A 110 3.38 -43.71 1.97
C THR A 110 4.51 -44.12 2.93
N GLY A 111 4.46 -43.57 4.15
CA GLY A 111 4.96 -44.22 5.37
C GLY A 111 6.37 -43.82 5.85
N GLY A 112 6.52 -43.61 7.17
CA GLY A 112 7.81 -43.23 7.75
C GLY A 112 7.98 -43.12 9.28
N GLU A 113 6.95 -43.38 10.10
CA GLU A 113 7.12 -43.57 11.57
C GLU A 113 7.93 -44.85 11.89
N PRO A 114 8.48 -45.07 13.12
CA PRO A 114 8.19 -44.39 14.40
C PRO A 114 9.42 -44.11 15.32
N ASP A 115 9.15 -43.81 16.60
CA ASP A 115 9.97 -44.15 17.80
C ASP A 115 11.15 -43.20 18.17
N SER A 116 11.45 -42.85 19.43
CA SER A 116 10.85 -43.19 20.74
C SER A 116 11.19 -42.22 21.90
N THR A 117 10.34 -42.21 22.94
CA THR A 117 10.63 -42.03 24.39
C THR A 117 11.18 -40.71 24.98
N GLU A 118 10.26 -39.96 25.61
CA GLU A 118 10.31 -39.49 27.04
C GLU A 118 10.72 -40.63 28.03
N PRO A 119 11.16 -40.40 29.30
CA PRO A 119 11.03 -39.17 30.12
C PRO A 119 12.23 -38.80 31.06
N SER A 120 11.96 -37.85 31.98
CA SER A 120 12.43 -37.75 33.39
C SER A 120 13.72 -37.00 33.79
N ASP A 121 13.50 -35.82 34.40
CA ASP A 121 13.89 -35.43 35.78
C ASP A 121 15.21 -35.96 36.38
N THR A 122 16.17 -35.05 36.65
CA THR A 122 16.74 -34.80 38.00
C THR A 122 17.87 -33.76 38.04
N GLY A 123 17.89 -32.95 39.12
CA GLY A 123 19.12 -32.64 39.87
C GLY A 123 20.11 -31.59 39.34
N THR A 124 20.09 -30.41 39.96
CA THR A 124 21.24 -29.49 40.08
C THR A 124 22.30 -30.02 41.07
N PRO A 125 23.49 -29.41 41.23
CA PRO A 125 24.29 -28.56 40.31
C PRO A 125 25.76 -29.07 40.17
N SER A 126 26.59 -28.44 39.31
CA SER A 126 27.93 -27.86 39.67
C SER A 126 28.97 -27.73 38.53
N ASP A 127 29.84 -26.71 38.70
CA ASP A 127 31.32 -26.73 38.60
C ASP A 127 32.10 -26.16 37.38
N THR A 128 33.15 -25.39 37.71
CA THR A 128 34.31 -24.88 36.90
C THR A 128 34.10 -23.95 35.68
N GLY A 129 35.03 -23.02 35.37
CA GLY A 129 36.20 -22.58 36.15
C GLY A 129 37.26 -21.70 35.42
N SER A 130 37.71 -20.64 36.12
CA SER A 130 39.10 -20.28 36.46
C SER A 130 40.26 -20.05 35.44
N SER A 131 40.88 -18.86 35.54
CA SER A 131 42.36 -18.62 35.49
C SER A 131 42.68 -17.25 36.15
N ALA A 132 43.39 -17.15 37.30
CA ALA A 132 44.84 -17.33 37.57
C ALA A 132 45.69 -16.07 37.22
N ASP A 133 46.77 -15.61 37.92
CA ASP A 133 47.45 -15.82 39.24
C ASP A 133 48.27 -14.50 39.51
N GLU A 134 48.90 -14.10 40.62
CA GLU A 134 49.24 -14.52 42.02
C GLU A 134 49.40 -13.19 42.85
N GLY A 135 49.63 -13.06 44.17
CA GLY A 135 49.81 -14.00 45.29
C GLY A 135 50.65 -13.40 46.47
N SER A 136 50.38 -13.84 47.71
CA SER A 136 51.21 -13.68 48.95
C SER A 136 51.29 -12.25 49.60
N VAL A 137 51.50 -12.02 50.92
CA VAL A 137 52.05 -12.80 52.07
C VAL A 137 51.31 -12.43 53.43
N PRO A 138 51.70 -12.80 54.71
CA PRO A 138 50.86 -13.63 55.60
C PRO A 138 50.48 -13.05 57.02
N GLU A 139 50.28 -13.95 58.01
CA GLU A 139 49.40 -13.83 59.20
C GLU A 139 50.06 -13.53 60.61
N GLU A 140 49.17 -13.29 61.60
CA GLU A 140 49.19 -13.57 63.07
C GLU A 140 49.97 -12.73 64.16
N ASP A 141 49.20 -12.36 65.20
CA ASP A 141 49.39 -12.33 66.67
C ASP A 141 50.33 -11.41 67.52
N THR A 142 49.66 -10.54 68.31
CA THR A 142 49.79 -10.33 69.79
C THR A 142 50.82 -9.39 70.51
N TRP A 143 50.24 -8.51 71.36
CA TRP A 143 50.58 -8.10 72.76
C TRP A 143 51.75 -7.15 73.17
N GLU A 144 51.36 -6.11 73.92
CA GLU A 144 51.99 -5.33 75.03
C GLU A 144 53.51 -5.00 75.13
N PRO A 145 53.84 -3.73 75.50
CA PRO A 145 55.09 -3.35 76.16
C PRO A 145 54.92 -2.56 77.50
N PRO A 146 55.68 -2.88 78.59
CA PRO A 146 55.63 -2.06 79.82
C PRO A 146 56.99 -1.70 80.49
N ILE A 147 56.96 -0.63 81.32
CA ILE A 147 57.86 -0.22 82.44
C ILE A 147 59.21 0.54 82.18
N ILE A 148 59.23 1.80 82.66
CA ILE A 148 60.29 2.70 83.21
C ILE A 148 61.59 2.05 83.78
N PRO A 149 62.78 2.72 83.79
CA PRO A 149 63.15 3.66 84.89
C PRO A 149 64.24 4.76 84.63
N ASN A 150 64.31 5.78 85.52
CA ASN A 150 65.47 6.54 86.10
C ASN A 150 66.70 7.01 85.23
N GLU A 151 67.55 7.98 85.60
CA GLU A 151 67.90 8.60 86.90
C GLU A 151 68.50 10.03 86.76
N CYS A 152 68.81 10.73 87.86
CA CYS A 152 69.12 12.19 87.88
C CYS A 152 70.59 12.58 88.20
N GLY A 153 71.01 13.77 87.74
CA GLY A 153 72.02 14.63 88.40
C GLY A 153 73.04 15.34 87.48
N PRO A 154 73.86 16.31 87.98
CA PRO A 154 73.76 17.00 89.28
C PRO A 154 73.94 18.54 89.24
N VAL A 155 73.06 19.24 89.98
CA VAL A 155 73.28 20.44 90.84
C VAL A 155 74.26 21.57 90.42
N GLY A 156 73.68 22.77 90.18
CA GLY A 156 74.21 24.06 90.66
C GLY A 156 74.96 24.97 89.67
N PRO A 157 75.18 26.27 89.99
CA PRO A 157 74.75 27.03 91.17
C PRO A 157 73.65 28.08 90.86
N VAL A 158 73.24 28.89 91.86
CA VAL A 158 72.11 29.84 91.74
C VAL A 158 72.56 31.30 91.56
N GLY A 159 71.93 32.03 90.63
CA GLY A 159 72.07 33.48 90.47
C GLY A 159 71.42 33.98 89.17
N CYS A 160 70.57 35.00 89.24
CA CYS A 160 69.79 35.47 88.09
C CYS A 160 70.51 36.55 87.25
N GLU A 161 70.74 36.28 85.97
CA GLU A 161 70.82 37.28 84.88
C GLU A 161 69.98 36.76 83.68
N CYS A 162 69.69 37.60 82.67
CA CYS A 162 68.51 37.44 81.81
C CYS A 162 68.79 37.30 80.30
N PHE A 163 68.03 36.40 79.64
CA PHE A 163 67.77 36.27 78.18
C PHE A 163 68.97 35.89 77.27
N PRO A 164 68.73 35.43 76.01
CA PRO A 164 67.48 35.03 75.35
C PRO A 164 67.48 33.58 74.79
N ASN A 165 66.42 33.20 74.07
CA ASN A 165 66.18 31.94 73.33
C ASN A 165 66.00 30.68 74.21
N GLY A 166 64.77 30.30 74.58
CA GLY A 166 63.49 30.97 74.29
C GLY A 166 62.34 30.60 75.23
N SER A 167 62.55 29.71 76.19
CA SER A 167 61.52 29.28 77.14
C SER A 167 61.28 30.32 78.23
N LYS A 168 60.08 30.93 78.22
CA LYS A 168 59.33 31.35 79.43
C LYS A 168 57.93 31.90 79.12
N GLY A 169 56.92 31.09 79.43
CA GLY A 169 55.52 31.52 79.61
C GLY A 169 55.15 31.85 81.06
N VAL A 170 56.10 32.25 81.92
CA VAL A 170 55.80 32.60 83.33
C VAL A 170 56.44 33.93 83.73
N LEU A 171 55.58 34.91 84.05
CA LEU A 171 55.92 36.16 84.71
C LEU A 171 55.80 36.00 86.23
N CYS A 172 56.94 36.02 86.94
CA CYS A 172 56.97 36.10 88.40
C CYS A 172 57.62 37.42 88.84
N ASP A 173 56.91 38.20 89.65
CA ASP A 173 57.32 39.56 90.03
C ASP A 173 58.44 39.54 91.11
N ALA A 174 59.55 40.21 90.83
CA ALA A 174 60.84 39.96 91.48
C ALA A 174 61.06 40.82 92.75
N ALA A 175 60.34 40.51 93.84
CA ALA A 175 60.35 41.35 95.04
C ALA A 175 60.30 40.64 96.42
N GLN A 176 60.86 39.43 96.59
CA GLN A 176 61.15 38.84 97.91
C GLN A 176 62.57 38.23 97.96
N PRO A 177 63.27 38.25 99.12
CA PRO A 177 64.66 37.81 99.23
C PRO A 177 64.78 36.29 99.37
N CYS A 178 65.72 35.68 98.64
CA CYS A 178 66.14 34.30 98.86
C CYS A 178 67.37 34.26 99.78
N GLU A 179 67.47 33.25 100.65
CA GLU A 179 68.55 33.08 101.62
C GLU A 179 69.52 31.95 101.20
N TRP A 180 70.81 32.09 101.53
CA TRP A 180 71.85 31.12 101.24
C TRP A 180 72.04 30.16 102.41
N LEU A 181 72.03 28.85 102.14
CA LEU A 181 72.30 27.79 103.11
C LEU A 181 73.38 26.85 102.58
N GLU A 182 74.14 26.26 103.50
CA GLU A 182 75.11 25.19 103.24
C GLU A 182 74.50 23.85 103.72
N ASP A 183 74.67 22.78 102.95
CA ASP A 183 74.37 21.41 103.38
C ASP A 183 75.55 20.74 104.13
N GLU A 184 75.39 19.49 104.59
CA GLU A 184 76.44 18.81 105.39
C GLU A 184 77.70 18.44 104.56
N GLU A 185 77.61 18.42 103.22
CA GLU A 185 78.75 18.33 102.31
C GLU A 185 79.41 19.69 102.02
N GLY A 186 78.76 20.81 102.38
CA GLY A 186 79.26 22.17 102.18
C GLY A 186 78.94 22.78 100.81
N CYS A 187 77.92 22.27 100.12
CA CYS A 187 77.41 22.87 98.89
C CYS A 187 76.46 24.05 99.21
N PRO A 188 76.66 25.25 98.64
CA PRO A 188 75.76 26.37 98.84
C PRO A 188 74.55 26.28 97.90
N TYR A 189 73.35 26.21 98.48
CA TYR A 189 72.09 26.27 97.74
C TYR A 189 71.21 27.43 98.21
N VAL A 190 70.21 27.77 97.39
CA VAL A 190 69.30 28.90 97.61
C VAL A 190 67.87 28.41 97.45
N VAL A 191 67.00 28.79 98.39
CA VAL A 191 65.56 28.54 98.31
C VAL A 191 64.84 29.84 97.94
N CYS A 192 64.13 29.84 96.82
CA CYS A 192 63.22 30.90 96.39
C CYS A 192 61.80 30.31 96.27
N SER A 193 60.80 30.94 96.89
CA SER A 193 59.42 30.41 96.93
C SER A 193 58.48 31.13 95.97
N GLY A 194 57.98 30.41 94.97
CA GLY A 194 56.95 30.86 94.03
C GLY A 194 56.37 29.66 93.26
N THR A 195 55.18 29.81 92.69
CA THR A 195 54.42 28.74 92.02
C THR A 195 54.00 29.18 90.62
N CYS A 196 54.13 28.28 89.64
CA CYS A 196 53.57 28.41 88.30
C CYS A 196 52.23 27.68 88.21
N THR A 197 51.46 27.94 87.15
CA THR A 197 50.23 27.23 86.79
C THR A 197 50.29 26.87 85.32
N GLU A 198 50.12 25.59 85.01
CA GLU A 198 49.91 25.11 83.63
C GLU A 198 48.49 25.48 83.18
N THR A 199 48.29 25.65 81.87
CA THR A 199 46.96 25.64 81.23
C THR A 199 46.48 24.20 81.03
N PRO A 200 45.17 23.95 80.89
CA PRO A 200 44.65 22.68 80.40
C PRO A 200 45.06 22.41 78.95
N ASP A 201 45.23 21.12 78.67
CA ASP A 201 45.31 20.44 77.38
C ASP A 201 44.56 19.12 77.66
N SER A 202 43.43 18.93 76.98
CA SER A 202 42.41 17.95 77.36
C SER A 202 42.52 16.59 76.64
N ASP A 203 43.27 16.51 75.53
CA ASP A 203 43.51 15.26 74.81
C ASP A 203 45.00 14.90 74.59
N GLY A 204 45.93 15.85 74.77
CA GLY A 204 47.37 15.66 74.83
C GLY A 204 48.12 15.90 73.53
N ASP A 205 47.70 16.85 72.70
CA ASP A 205 48.25 17.11 71.35
C ASP A 205 49.36 18.21 71.28
N ASP A 206 49.70 18.81 72.43
CA ASP A 206 50.57 20.00 72.62
C ASP A 206 49.92 21.38 72.29
N VAL A 207 48.61 21.46 71.98
CA VAL A 207 47.80 22.69 71.90
C VAL A 207 46.92 22.87 73.17
N PRO A 208 46.82 24.06 73.79
CA PRO A 208 45.95 24.27 74.95
C PRO A 208 44.47 24.44 74.59
N ASP A 209 43.55 24.00 75.46
CA ASP A 209 42.07 24.11 75.35
C ASP A 209 41.52 25.52 74.97
N GLU A 210 42.30 26.59 75.08
CA GLU A 210 41.91 27.98 74.76
C GLU A 210 42.40 28.49 73.39
N ASP A 211 43.28 27.76 72.72
CA ASP A 211 43.83 28.04 71.37
C ASP A 211 43.55 26.88 70.37
N ASP A 212 42.79 25.86 70.77
CA ASP A 212 42.54 24.59 70.05
C ASP A 212 41.15 24.55 69.37
N ASN A 213 41.10 24.15 68.09
CA ASN A 213 39.88 23.96 67.30
C ASN A 213 39.25 22.55 67.36
N CYS A 214 39.90 21.57 68.00
CA CYS A 214 39.31 20.28 68.39
C CYS A 214 39.67 19.84 69.83
N PRO A 215 39.23 20.55 70.91
CA PRO A 215 39.65 20.33 72.32
C PRO A 215 39.44 18.96 73.00
N LEU A 216 39.08 17.92 72.24
CA LEU A 216 38.85 16.54 72.67
C LEU A 216 39.30 15.52 71.59
N THR A 217 39.92 15.93 70.48
CA THR A 217 40.24 15.11 69.30
C THR A 217 41.60 15.49 68.65
N HIS A 218 42.67 15.37 69.43
CA HIS A 218 44.11 15.47 69.11
C HIS A 218 44.42 15.72 67.62
N ASN A 219 44.71 16.98 67.28
CA ASN A 219 44.94 17.44 65.92
C ASN A 219 46.06 18.51 65.80
N PRO A 220 47.35 18.18 66.06
CA PRO A 220 48.43 19.19 66.24
C PRO A 220 48.77 20.05 65.01
N GLY A 221 48.10 19.80 63.89
CA GLY A 221 48.16 20.63 62.68
C GLY A 221 47.14 21.77 62.66
N GLN A 222 46.11 21.75 63.52
CA GLN A 222 45.04 22.75 63.64
C GLN A 222 44.50 23.15 62.26
N ALA A 223 44.07 22.13 61.50
CA ALA A 223 43.47 22.29 60.19
C ALA A 223 42.02 22.75 60.35
N ASP A 224 41.65 23.77 59.58
CA ASP A 224 40.36 24.45 59.53
C ASP A 224 40.20 24.85 58.05
N SER A 225 39.41 24.08 57.31
CA SER A 225 39.35 24.16 55.84
C SER A 225 38.38 25.22 55.30
N ASP A 226 37.42 25.68 56.10
CA ASP A 226 36.42 26.69 55.70
C ASP A 226 36.43 28.00 56.53
N GLY A 227 37.06 28.00 57.71
CA GLY A 227 37.32 29.14 58.56
C GLY A 227 36.33 29.33 59.74
N ASP A 228 35.63 28.28 60.18
CA ASP A 228 34.58 28.37 61.19
C ASP A 228 35.06 28.29 62.66
N GLN A 229 36.29 27.82 62.90
CA GLN A 229 36.98 27.57 64.18
C GLN A 229 36.69 26.20 64.87
N VAL A 230 36.08 25.25 64.16
CA VAL A 230 36.18 23.80 64.40
C VAL A 230 37.29 23.26 63.49
N GLY A 231 37.80 22.04 63.73
CA GLY A 231 38.85 21.46 62.90
C GLY A 231 38.42 20.25 62.08
N ASP A 232 38.98 20.11 60.87
CA ASP A 232 38.67 19.11 59.82
C ASP A 232 38.49 17.63 60.27
N ILE A 233 38.92 17.28 61.49
CA ILE A 233 38.89 15.92 62.06
C ILE A 233 37.85 15.74 63.19
N CYS A 234 37.33 16.83 63.76
CA CYS A 234 36.22 16.83 64.71
C CYS A 234 34.96 17.51 64.15
N ASP A 235 35.08 18.20 63.02
CA ASP A 235 34.00 18.84 62.27
C ASP A 235 33.12 17.81 61.53
N ASN A 236 31.80 17.95 61.66
CA ASN A 236 30.80 17.15 60.95
C ASN A 236 30.38 17.73 59.58
N CYS A 237 30.85 18.94 59.21
CA CYS A 237 30.75 19.54 57.89
C CYS A 237 32.07 20.18 57.38
N PRO A 238 33.19 19.43 57.17
CA PRO A 238 34.56 19.94 56.90
C PRO A 238 34.85 20.91 55.74
N VAL A 239 33.82 21.44 55.07
CA VAL A 239 33.88 22.43 53.99
C VAL A 239 32.68 23.42 53.99
N VAL A 240 31.81 23.41 55.01
CA VAL A 240 30.60 24.24 55.13
C VAL A 240 30.45 24.79 56.56
N PRO A 241 30.78 26.08 56.83
CA PRO A 241 30.96 26.60 58.19
C PRO A 241 29.76 26.43 59.13
N ASN A 242 29.92 25.66 60.21
CA ASN A 242 28.90 25.41 61.25
C ASN A 242 29.47 25.34 62.69
N PRO A 243 29.81 26.50 63.32
CA PRO A 243 30.55 26.54 64.59
C PRO A 243 29.79 26.02 65.83
N ASP A 244 28.53 25.64 65.66
CA ASP A 244 27.64 25.03 66.65
C ASP A 244 27.52 23.51 66.48
N GLN A 245 27.97 22.96 65.34
CA GLN A 245 28.03 21.52 65.05
C GLN A 245 26.68 20.81 65.27
N GLU A 246 25.56 21.48 64.94
CA GLU A 246 24.22 20.91 65.12
C GLU A 246 24.01 19.66 64.23
N GLN A 247 23.35 18.66 64.81
CA GLN A 247 23.13 17.33 64.25
C GLN A 247 21.78 16.81 64.74
N SER A 248 20.76 16.92 63.88
CA SER A 248 19.38 16.51 64.11
C SER A 248 19.15 15.04 63.73
N THR A 249 19.88 14.54 62.74
CA THR A 249 19.77 13.19 62.17
C THR A 249 20.83 12.23 62.78
N PRO A 250 20.69 10.90 62.62
CA PRO A 250 21.71 9.94 63.07
C PRO A 250 22.87 9.73 62.07
N TYR A 251 22.90 10.47 60.96
CA TYR A 251 23.96 10.38 59.94
C TYR A 251 25.25 11.08 60.41
N PRO A 252 26.44 10.72 59.91
CA PRO A 252 27.72 11.27 60.39
C PRO A 252 28.03 12.70 59.94
N PHE A 253 27.17 13.31 59.11
CA PHE A 253 27.29 14.70 58.65
C PHE A 253 26.41 15.63 59.50
N GLY A 254 26.80 16.91 59.59
CA GLY A 254 26.04 17.94 60.30
C GLY A 254 24.88 18.51 59.49
N ASP A 255 23.91 19.12 60.19
CA ASP A 255 22.70 19.68 59.56
C ASP A 255 23.01 20.77 58.53
N ALA A 256 24.15 21.45 58.65
CA ALA A 256 24.57 22.54 57.77
C ALA A 256 25.08 22.10 56.38
N CYS A 257 25.38 20.81 56.20
CA CYS A 257 25.91 20.26 54.94
C CYS A 257 25.05 19.13 54.35
N ILE A 258 23.93 18.77 54.99
CA ILE A 258 22.84 18.04 54.35
C ILE A 258 22.14 18.99 53.37
N GLN A 259 21.80 18.50 52.18
CA GLN A 259 20.89 19.17 51.27
C GLN A 259 19.55 18.42 51.34
N ASP A 260 18.53 19.17 51.75
CA ASP A 260 17.11 18.84 51.85
C ASP A 260 16.45 20.15 51.40
N TYR A 261 15.91 20.19 50.19
CA TYR A 261 15.53 21.44 49.54
C TYR A 261 14.14 21.97 49.97
N ASP A 262 13.30 21.15 50.59
CA ASP A 262 11.91 21.49 50.95
C ASP A 262 11.49 21.26 52.42
N ASP A 263 12.45 20.92 53.29
CA ASP A 263 12.33 20.76 54.75
C ASP A 263 11.47 19.52 55.17
N ASP A 264 11.53 18.45 54.39
CA ASP A 264 10.78 17.20 54.56
C ASP A 264 11.45 16.20 55.54
N GLY A 265 12.78 16.07 55.46
CA GLY A 265 13.58 15.15 56.26
C GLY A 265 14.20 13.96 55.51
N ILE A 266 13.93 13.79 54.21
CA ILE A 266 14.73 12.95 53.31
C ILE A 266 15.78 13.84 52.59
N PRO A 267 17.07 13.46 52.52
CA PRO A 267 18.08 14.23 51.78
C PRO A 267 17.90 14.15 50.25
N ASP A 268 18.26 15.22 49.52
CA ASP A 268 18.23 15.35 48.05
C ASP A 268 18.90 14.19 47.24
N GLU A 269 19.70 13.32 47.89
CA GLU A 269 20.36 12.15 47.28
C GLU A 269 19.72 10.79 47.63
N GLU A 270 18.80 10.75 48.60
CA GLU A 270 17.96 9.58 48.94
C GLU A 270 16.47 9.83 48.59
N ASP A 271 16.09 11.06 48.21
CA ASP A 271 14.73 11.52 47.90
C ASP A 271 14.34 11.30 46.42
N ASN A 272 13.17 10.68 46.17
CA ASN A 272 12.58 10.53 44.84
C ASN A 272 11.77 11.75 44.35
N CYS A 273 11.51 12.74 45.20
CA CYS A 273 10.97 14.06 44.82
C CYS A 273 11.72 15.27 45.44
N PRO A 274 13.01 15.54 45.08
CA PRO A 274 13.90 16.56 45.69
C PRO A 274 13.50 18.05 45.70
N VAL A 275 12.23 18.39 45.44
CA VAL A 275 11.62 19.72 45.60
C VAL A 275 10.12 19.66 45.98
N VAL A 276 9.55 18.49 46.30
CA VAL A 276 8.13 18.25 46.62
C VAL A 276 7.88 17.25 47.78
N ALA A 277 8.53 17.46 48.93
CA ALA A 277 8.15 17.01 50.28
C ALA A 277 7.15 15.83 50.39
N ASN A 278 7.66 14.61 50.26
CA ASN A 278 6.91 13.35 50.28
C ASN A 278 7.53 12.31 51.25
N THR A 279 7.47 12.59 52.56
CA THR A 279 8.03 11.77 53.66
C THR A 279 7.70 10.26 53.69
N ASP A 280 6.76 9.79 52.88
CA ASP A 280 6.41 8.37 52.68
C ASP A 280 7.09 7.72 51.47
N GLN A 281 7.70 8.52 50.57
CA GLN A 281 8.49 8.09 49.41
C GLN A 281 7.72 7.08 48.55
N GLN A 282 6.45 7.38 48.26
CA GLN A 282 5.67 6.58 47.31
C GLN A 282 6.25 6.75 45.90
N ASP A 283 6.35 5.61 45.22
CA ASP A 283 6.95 5.35 43.91
C ASP A 283 6.15 4.13 43.42
N SER A 284 5.18 4.36 42.55
CA SER A 284 4.12 3.39 42.27
C SER A 284 4.39 2.54 41.01
N ASP A 285 5.23 3.01 40.08
CA ASP A 285 5.74 2.23 38.93
C ASP A 285 7.12 1.57 39.18
N GLY A 286 7.99 2.18 40.01
CA GLY A 286 9.35 1.73 40.31
C GLY A 286 10.46 2.36 39.46
N ASP A 287 10.20 3.47 38.75
CA ASP A 287 11.17 4.26 37.96
C ASP A 287 12.24 4.93 38.84
N GLY A 288 11.86 5.37 40.05
CA GLY A 288 12.71 6.10 41.00
C GLY A 288 12.46 7.61 41.04
N GLN A 289 11.51 8.14 40.27
CA GLN A 289 10.76 9.35 40.61
C GLN A 289 9.59 9.00 41.56
N GLY A 290 9.01 9.99 42.25
CA GLY A 290 7.93 9.75 43.21
C GLY A 290 6.58 10.35 42.81
N ASP A 291 5.52 9.73 43.33
CA ASP A 291 4.13 10.10 43.07
C ASP A 291 3.89 11.63 43.16
N LEU A 292 4.43 12.30 44.19
CA LEU A 292 4.10 13.72 44.43
C LEU A 292 4.76 14.70 43.44
N CYS A 293 5.70 14.25 42.59
CA CYS A 293 6.42 15.10 41.64
C CYS A 293 6.27 14.69 40.16
N GLU A 294 5.53 13.63 39.84
CA GLU A 294 5.24 13.19 38.48
C GLU A 294 3.79 13.48 38.03
N ASN A 295 3.38 12.93 36.87
CA ASN A 295 2.08 13.20 36.24
C ASN A 295 1.39 11.94 35.68
N ASP A 296 2.03 10.78 35.85
CA ASP A 296 1.69 9.43 35.38
C ASP A 296 2.27 8.55 36.50
N TRP A 297 1.41 7.94 37.34
CA TRP A 297 1.80 7.34 38.63
C TRP A 297 2.17 5.87 38.52
N ASP A 298 1.78 5.17 37.45
CA ASP A 298 2.05 3.74 37.29
C ASP A 298 2.80 3.39 35.99
N GLY A 299 3.22 4.41 35.23
CA GLY A 299 4.18 4.29 34.14
C GLY A 299 3.57 3.74 32.83
N ASP A 300 2.25 3.72 32.71
CA ASP A 300 1.56 3.17 31.56
C ASP A 300 1.53 4.11 30.33
N GLY A 301 1.64 5.42 30.56
CA GLY A 301 1.62 6.47 29.53
C GLY A 301 0.37 7.36 29.51
N VAL A 302 -0.61 7.16 30.41
CA VAL A 302 -1.77 8.03 30.61
C VAL A 302 -1.52 8.98 31.80
N ASN A 303 -1.87 10.27 31.65
CA ASN A 303 -1.68 11.22 32.76
C ASN A 303 -2.73 11.00 33.87
N ASN A 304 -2.33 11.10 35.14
CA ASN A 304 -3.17 10.98 36.36
C ASN A 304 -4.45 11.84 36.43
N SER A 305 -4.60 12.80 35.51
CA SER A 305 -5.79 13.66 35.38
C SER A 305 -6.77 13.25 34.28
N GLU A 306 -6.36 12.30 33.45
CA GLU A 306 -7.08 11.72 32.31
C GLU A 306 -7.31 10.21 32.51
N ASP A 307 -6.47 9.59 33.34
CA ASP A 307 -6.50 8.21 33.79
C ASP A 307 -7.65 7.88 34.77
N ASN A 308 -8.30 6.73 34.57
CA ASN A 308 -9.34 6.15 35.42
C ASN A 308 -8.85 5.11 36.46
N CYS A 309 -7.58 4.68 36.41
CA CYS A 309 -6.92 3.86 37.43
C CYS A 309 -5.49 4.33 37.82
N PRO A 310 -5.30 5.52 38.44
CA PRO A 310 -3.98 6.13 38.72
C PRO A 310 -2.97 5.42 39.66
N PHE A 311 -3.06 4.12 39.86
CA PHE A 311 -2.10 3.30 40.61
C PHE A 311 -2.07 1.83 40.11
N VAL A 312 -2.67 1.53 38.94
CA VAL A 312 -2.83 0.18 38.37
C VAL A 312 -2.86 0.25 36.82
N PRO A 313 -1.74 -0.04 36.12
CA PRO A 313 -1.57 0.23 34.68
C PRO A 313 -2.67 -0.32 33.77
N ASN A 314 -3.33 0.56 33.01
CA ASN A 314 -4.44 0.21 32.11
C ASN A 314 -4.57 1.15 30.89
N THR A 315 -3.58 1.10 29.99
CA THR A 315 -3.49 1.93 28.77
C THR A 315 -4.70 1.90 27.82
N ASP A 316 -5.59 0.91 27.96
CA ASP A 316 -6.84 0.78 27.23
C ASP A 316 -8.00 1.58 27.86
N GLN A 317 -7.85 2.01 29.11
CA GLN A 317 -8.74 2.93 29.84
C GLN A 317 -10.20 2.48 29.84
N THR A 318 -10.42 1.17 29.98
CA THR A 318 -11.77 0.61 29.98
C THR A 318 -12.49 0.93 31.29
N ASP A 319 -13.78 1.26 31.18
CA ASP A 319 -14.72 1.59 32.26
C ASP A 319 -16.09 1.10 31.77
N ALA A 320 -16.38 -0.18 32.00
CA ALA A 320 -17.52 -0.88 31.41
C ALA A 320 -18.87 -0.32 31.90
N ASN A 321 -18.90 0.19 33.13
CA ASN A 321 -20.11 0.73 33.77
C ASN A 321 -20.23 2.27 33.69
N LEU A 322 -19.19 2.96 33.19
CA LEU A 322 -19.07 4.41 33.01
C LEU A 322 -19.16 5.23 34.32
N ASN A 323 -18.58 4.72 35.42
CA ASN A 323 -18.56 5.45 36.70
C ASN A 323 -17.35 6.39 36.90
N GLY A 324 -16.29 6.23 36.11
CA GLY A 324 -15.04 7.00 36.22
C GLY A 324 -13.98 6.34 37.11
N ILE A 325 -14.09 5.03 37.33
CA ILE A 325 -13.06 4.12 37.85
C ILE A 325 -12.87 3.08 36.75
N GLY A 326 -11.63 2.73 36.41
CA GLY A 326 -11.39 1.74 35.36
C GLY A 326 -11.54 0.29 35.82
N ASP A 327 -11.84 -0.60 34.87
CA ASP A 327 -12.07 -2.03 35.15
C ASP A 327 -10.85 -2.71 35.79
N ALA A 328 -9.64 -2.19 35.55
CA ALA A 328 -8.39 -2.70 36.10
C ALA A 328 -8.22 -2.46 37.62
N CYS A 329 -8.92 -1.48 38.19
CA CYS A 329 -8.83 -1.09 39.60
C CYS A 329 -10.17 -1.12 40.35
N GLU A 330 -11.28 -1.43 39.68
CA GLU A 330 -12.54 -1.80 40.32
C GLU A 330 -12.46 -3.24 40.90
N THR A 331 -13.51 -3.68 41.61
CA THR A 331 -13.58 -5.01 42.25
C THR A 331 -15.00 -5.63 42.21
N ASP A 332 -15.89 -5.07 41.40
CA ASP A 332 -17.35 -5.26 41.35
C ASP A 332 -17.80 -4.58 40.02
N THR A 333 -17.26 -5.04 38.89
CA THR A 333 -17.10 -4.27 37.63
C THR A 333 -18.43 -3.89 36.96
N ASP A 334 -19.51 -4.61 37.22
CA ASP A 334 -20.87 -4.25 36.77
C ASP A 334 -21.77 -3.64 37.87
N LEU A 335 -21.24 -3.53 39.09
CA LEU A 335 -21.88 -3.00 40.30
C LEU A 335 -23.14 -3.76 40.75
N ASP A 336 -23.25 -5.06 40.44
CA ASP A 336 -24.36 -5.91 40.89
C ASP A 336 -24.29 -6.26 42.39
N GLY A 337 -23.09 -6.26 42.97
CA GLY A 337 -22.80 -6.64 44.36
C GLY A 337 -22.12 -8.00 44.55
N VAL A 338 -21.74 -8.70 43.48
CA VAL A 338 -20.86 -9.87 43.46
C VAL A 338 -19.46 -9.44 42.98
N PRO A 339 -18.43 -9.47 43.84
CA PRO A 339 -17.08 -9.10 43.42
C PRO A 339 -16.52 -10.04 42.35
N ASP A 340 -15.80 -9.52 41.35
CA ASP A 340 -15.40 -10.23 40.11
C ASP A 340 -14.74 -11.60 40.36
N GLN A 341 -13.98 -11.73 41.45
CA GLN A 341 -13.32 -12.98 41.86
C GLN A 341 -14.28 -14.11 42.28
N LEU A 342 -15.59 -13.82 42.37
CA LEU A 342 -16.68 -14.71 42.73
C LEU A 342 -17.82 -14.69 41.70
N ASP A 343 -17.69 -13.87 40.66
CA ASP A 343 -18.70 -13.62 39.65
C ASP A 343 -18.51 -14.54 38.42
N ASN A 344 -19.60 -15.14 37.94
CA ASN A 344 -19.61 -15.92 36.71
C ASN A 344 -19.95 -15.10 35.44
N CYS A 345 -20.22 -13.78 35.57
CA CYS A 345 -20.54 -12.84 34.51
C CYS A 345 -20.02 -11.40 34.74
N ILE A 346 -18.74 -11.23 35.11
CA ILE A 346 -17.97 -9.99 35.44
C ILE A 346 -18.41 -8.64 34.80
N LEU A 347 -19.04 -8.64 33.62
CA LEU A 347 -19.45 -7.45 32.88
C LEU A 347 -20.99 -7.34 32.68
N ALA A 348 -21.82 -8.17 33.34
CA ALA A 348 -23.20 -8.45 32.93
C ALA A 348 -24.18 -8.84 34.06
N SER A 349 -24.34 -7.93 35.03
CA SER A 349 -25.23 -7.90 36.20
C SER A 349 -26.23 -9.06 36.36
N ASN A 350 -25.85 -10.03 37.21
CA ASN A 350 -26.65 -11.20 37.57
C ASN A 350 -26.56 -11.56 39.08
N PRO A 351 -27.19 -10.79 40.00
CA PRO A 351 -27.00 -10.95 41.46
C PRO A 351 -27.50 -12.26 42.07
N ASP A 352 -28.14 -13.12 41.28
CA ASP A 352 -28.56 -14.47 41.62
C ASP A 352 -27.56 -15.56 41.17
N GLN A 353 -26.62 -15.22 40.27
CA GLN A 353 -25.54 -16.08 39.78
C GLN A 353 -26.08 -17.42 39.25
N GLU A 354 -27.17 -17.38 38.50
CA GLU A 354 -27.69 -18.59 37.84
C GLU A 354 -26.71 -19.06 36.75
N ASP A 355 -26.44 -20.37 36.77
CA ASP A 355 -25.61 -21.13 35.85
C ASP A 355 -26.30 -22.50 35.77
N TRP A 356 -27.03 -22.74 34.67
CA TRP A 356 -27.87 -23.92 34.49
C TRP A 356 -27.07 -25.15 34.07
N ASN A 357 -25.95 -24.95 33.37
CA ASN A 357 -25.19 -26.00 32.71
C ASN A 357 -24.02 -26.54 33.60
N PHE A 358 -23.56 -25.72 34.55
CA PHE A 358 -22.45 -25.90 35.50
C PHE A 358 -21.03 -25.88 34.89
N ASP A 359 -20.78 -25.06 33.87
CA ASP A 359 -19.45 -24.82 33.28
C ASP A 359 -18.67 -23.67 33.95
N GLY A 360 -19.36 -22.74 34.61
CA GLY A 360 -18.78 -21.59 35.31
C GLY A 360 -18.93 -20.23 34.61
N LYS A 361 -19.57 -20.16 33.45
CA LYS A 361 -20.12 -18.94 32.83
C LYS A 361 -21.60 -18.81 33.25
N GLY A 362 -22.05 -17.63 33.68
CA GLY A 362 -23.44 -17.47 34.13
C GLY A 362 -24.45 -17.36 33.00
N ASP A 363 -25.71 -17.74 33.26
CA ASP A 363 -26.82 -17.73 32.29
C ASP A 363 -27.08 -16.32 31.69
N ALA A 364 -26.64 -15.25 32.37
CA ALA A 364 -26.80 -13.85 31.92
C ALA A 364 -25.77 -13.40 30.88
N CYS A 365 -24.63 -14.10 30.80
CA CYS A 365 -23.56 -13.86 29.82
C CYS A 365 -23.25 -15.12 28.99
N SER A 366 -24.00 -16.20 29.19
CA SER A 366 -23.93 -17.40 28.37
C SER A 366 -24.24 -17.07 26.92
N ASP A 367 -23.44 -17.67 26.05
CA ASP A 367 -23.44 -17.58 24.59
C ASP A 367 -22.87 -18.94 24.21
N PHE A 368 -23.77 -19.85 23.83
CA PHE A 368 -23.54 -21.30 23.86
C PHE A 368 -22.85 -21.83 22.58
N ASP A 369 -23.08 -21.19 21.44
CA ASP A 369 -22.50 -21.55 20.15
C ASP A 369 -21.38 -20.60 19.69
N GLY A 370 -21.34 -19.37 20.20
CA GLY A 370 -20.30 -18.38 19.93
C GLY A 370 -20.65 -17.32 18.89
N ASP A 371 -21.94 -17.11 18.58
CA ASP A 371 -22.40 -16.16 17.55
C ASP A 371 -22.19 -14.68 17.94
N GLY A 372 -22.06 -14.39 19.24
CA GLY A 372 -21.86 -13.06 19.81
C GLY A 372 -23.10 -12.43 20.45
N PHE A 373 -24.25 -13.10 20.42
CA PHE A 373 -25.45 -12.81 21.20
C PHE A 373 -25.54 -13.78 22.38
N VAL A 374 -26.01 -13.28 23.52
CA VAL A 374 -26.20 -14.14 24.71
C VAL A 374 -27.52 -14.91 24.60
N ASP A 375 -27.56 -16.14 25.15
CA ASP A 375 -28.66 -17.12 25.04
C ASP A 375 -30.07 -16.56 25.38
N ALA A 376 -30.13 -15.43 26.10
CA ALA A 376 -31.36 -14.75 26.52
C ALA A 376 -31.90 -13.71 25.51
N PHE A 377 -31.10 -13.33 24.50
CA PHE A 377 -31.45 -12.40 23.42
C PHE A 377 -31.30 -13.00 22.02
N ASP A 378 -30.53 -14.07 21.89
CA ASP A 378 -30.42 -14.88 20.69
C ASP A 378 -31.74 -15.59 20.34
N ASN A 379 -32.11 -15.60 19.05
CA ASN A 379 -33.26 -16.32 18.50
C ASN A 379 -32.95 -17.76 17.99
N CYS A 380 -31.69 -18.19 18.02
CA CYS A 380 -31.24 -19.58 17.82
C CYS A 380 -30.15 -20.07 18.83
N PRO A 381 -30.38 -20.13 20.17
CA PRO A 381 -29.39 -20.44 21.25
C PRO A 381 -28.59 -21.77 21.25
N PHE A 382 -28.43 -22.42 20.11
CA PHE A 382 -27.66 -23.64 19.88
C PHE A 382 -27.09 -23.73 18.44
N TRP A 383 -27.17 -22.66 17.63
CA TRP A 383 -26.86 -22.61 16.20
C TRP A 383 -26.43 -21.22 15.67
N ASP A 384 -25.16 -20.85 15.91
CA ASP A 384 -24.37 -19.76 15.27
C ASP A 384 -25.08 -19.00 14.12
N ASN A 385 -25.75 -17.89 14.45
CA ASN A 385 -26.44 -17.03 13.49
C ASN A 385 -26.23 -15.52 13.71
N PRO A 386 -25.00 -14.95 13.61
CA PRO A 386 -24.63 -13.58 14.04
C PRO A 386 -25.36 -12.40 13.36
N ALA A 387 -26.24 -12.68 12.40
CA ALA A 387 -27.13 -11.71 11.77
C ALA A 387 -28.50 -11.60 12.47
N GLN A 388 -28.85 -12.57 13.34
CA GLN A 388 -30.11 -12.65 14.11
C GLN A 388 -31.37 -12.45 13.26
N GLU A 389 -31.34 -12.92 12.01
CA GLU A 389 -32.44 -12.76 11.07
C GLU A 389 -33.67 -13.58 11.49
N ASP A 390 -34.84 -12.94 11.50
CA ASP A 390 -36.16 -13.52 11.74
C ASP A 390 -37.08 -12.93 10.65
N THR A 391 -37.32 -13.70 9.58
CA THR A 391 -37.96 -13.17 8.35
C THR A 391 -39.46 -12.95 8.52
N ASP A 392 -40.13 -13.75 9.34
CA ASP A 392 -41.58 -13.75 9.48
C ASP A 392 -42.11 -13.22 10.83
N ALA A 393 -41.19 -12.93 11.76
CA ALA A 393 -41.37 -12.37 13.10
C ALA A 393 -42.08 -13.28 14.10
N ASP A 394 -41.75 -14.58 14.09
CA ASP A 394 -42.26 -15.57 15.06
C ASP A 394 -41.47 -15.63 16.37
N GLY A 395 -40.17 -15.26 16.35
CA GLY A 395 -39.25 -15.31 17.48
C GLY A 395 -38.23 -16.47 17.47
N ILE A 396 -38.15 -17.25 16.39
CA ILE A 396 -37.10 -18.23 16.08
C ILE A 396 -36.30 -17.72 14.87
N GLY A 397 -34.98 -17.82 14.89
CA GLY A 397 -34.14 -17.30 13.80
C GLY A 397 -34.17 -18.16 12.53
N ASN A 398 -33.99 -17.51 11.38
CA ASN A 398 -33.93 -18.11 10.02
C ASN A 398 -33.10 -19.40 9.93
N PHE A 399 -32.03 -19.51 10.73
CA PHE A 399 -31.09 -20.63 10.69
C PHE A 399 -31.63 -21.89 11.40
N CYS A 400 -32.43 -21.71 12.46
CA CYS A 400 -32.96 -22.80 13.27
C CYS A 400 -34.47 -23.01 13.12
N ASP A 401 -35.16 -22.16 12.36
CA ASP A 401 -36.59 -22.28 12.05
C ASP A 401 -36.86 -23.31 10.93
N ASN A 402 -37.68 -24.32 11.25
CA ASN A 402 -38.17 -25.32 10.29
C ASN A 402 -39.30 -24.85 9.36
N CYS A 403 -39.69 -23.56 9.41
CA CYS A 403 -40.62 -22.89 8.50
C CYS A 403 -40.34 -21.38 8.29
N PHE A 404 -39.09 -20.96 8.01
CA PHE A 404 -38.60 -19.55 7.91
C PHE A 404 -39.40 -18.46 7.14
N LEU A 405 -40.57 -18.77 6.58
CA LEU A 405 -41.50 -17.86 5.90
C LEU A 405 -42.96 -17.97 6.42
N VAL A 406 -43.25 -18.80 7.42
CA VAL A 406 -44.60 -19.16 7.90
C VAL A 406 -44.65 -19.32 9.44
N PRO A 407 -45.04 -18.27 10.20
CA PRO A 407 -44.82 -18.19 11.65
C PRO A 407 -45.35 -19.38 12.47
N ASN A 408 -44.47 -20.09 13.17
CA ASN A 408 -44.76 -21.35 13.86
C ASN A 408 -44.04 -21.55 15.22
N PRO A 409 -44.15 -20.67 16.26
CA PRO A 409 -43.19 -20.54 17.40
C PRO A 409 -43.09 -21.73 18.37
N THR A 410 -43.71 -22.84 18.03
CA THR A 410 -43.60 -24.16 18.66
C THR A 410 -42.65 -25.11 17.93
N GLN A 411 -42.15 -24.75 16.73
CA GLN A 411 -41.25 -25.55 15.89
C GLN A 411 -41.74 -27.00 15.69
N GLN A 412 -43.06 -27.18 15.56
CA GLN A 412 -43.70 -28.49 15.60
C GLN A 412 -43.61 -29.21 14.25
N ASP A 413 -42.75 -30.22 14.18
CA ASP A 413 -42.70 -31.24 13.12
C ASP A 413 -43.37 -32.55 13.62
N SER A 414 -44.46 -32.98 12.97
CA SER A 414 -45.16 -34.25 13.25
C SER A 414 -44.61 -35.47 12.51
N ASN A 415 -43.74 -35.28 11.52
CA ASN A 415 -43.24 -36.28 10.58
C ASN A 415 -41.86 -36.83 10.98
N TRP A 416 -41.03 -35.92 11.52
CA TRP A 416 -39.59 -36.01 11.76
C TRP A 416 -38.76 -36.08 10.47
N ASP A 417 -39.12 -35.25 9.48
CA ASP A 417 -38.34 -34.99 8.27
C ASP A 417 -37.58 -33.67 8.30
N GLY A 418 -37.85 -32.79 9.28
CA GLY A 418 -37.14 -31.52 9.47
C GLY A 418 -37.88 -30.29 8.95
N GLN A 419 -39.08 -30.45 8.38
CA GLN A 419 -39.97 -29.34 8.03
C GLN A 419 -41.11 -29.20 9.07
N GLY A 420 -41.48 -27.98 9.42
CA GLY A 420 -42.59 -27.74 10.35
C GLY A 420 -43.99 -27.98 9.75
N ASP A 421 -44.92 -28.40 10.60
CA ASP A 421 -46.35 -28.62 10.30
C ASP A 421 -47.07 -27.39 9.71
N ALA A 422 -46.46 -26.19 9.80
CA ALA A 422 -47.04 -24.94 9.35
C ALA A 422 -46.81 -24.65 7.85
N CYS A 423 -45.68 -25.10 7.30
CA CYS A 423 -45.26 -24.83 5.91
C CYS A 423 -45.39 -26.06 4.99
N ALA A 424 -45.59 -27.26 5.55
CA ALA A 424 -45.83 -28.53 4.82
C ALA A 424 -47.21 -28.60 4.12
N PHE A 425 -47.50 -27.64 3.23
CA PHE A 425 -48.72 -27.58 2.41
C PHE A 425 -48.45 -27.88 0.92
N ASP A 426 -49.51 -28.32 0.25
CA ASP A 426 -49.69 -28.48 -1.19
C ASP A 426 -50.81 -27.48 -1.58
N PHE A 427 -50.50 -26.48 -2.41
CA PHE A 427 -51.41 -25.37 -2.71
C PHE A 427 -52.34 -25.59 -3.91
N ASP A 428 -51.96 -26.38 -4.92
CA ASP A 428 -52.77 -26.58 -6.13
C ASP A 428 -53.35 -28.01 -6.30
N GLY A 429 -52.78 -29.00 -5.61
CA GLY A 429 -53.28 -30.38 -5.54
C GLY A 429 -52.61 -31.38 -6.48
N ASP A 430 -51.39 -31.13 -6.97
CA ASP A 430 -50.63 -32.07 -7.80
C ASP A 430 -49.98 -33.24 -7.04
N ALA A 431 -49.82 -33.07 -5.72
CA ALA A 431 -49.21 -33.97 -4.72
C ALA A 431 -47.68 -33.97 -4.62
N ILE A 432 -47.01 -32.93 -5.13
CA ILE A 432 -45.77 -32.38 -4.58
C ILE A 432 -46.15 -31.43 -3.41
N LEU A 433 -45.19 -31.03 -2.58
CA LEU A 433 -45.39 -30.00 -1.54
C LEU A 433 -44.71 -28.71 -1.98
N ASN A 434 -45.24 -27.55 -1.58
CA ASN A 434 -44.75 -26.22 -1.99
C ASN A 434 -43.22 -25.97 -1.92
N PRO A 435 -42.40 -26.57 -1.02
CA PRO A 435 -40.94 -26.40 -1.02
C PRO A 435 -40.18 -27.35 -1.96
N GLU A 436 -40.79 -28.47 -2.35
CA GLU A 436 -40.27 -29.43 -3.32
C GLU A 436 -40.88 -29.26 -4.72
N ASP A 437 -41.77 -28.27 -4.88
CA ASP A 437 -42.52 -27.97 -6.10
C ASP A 437 -41.88 -26.78 -6.83
N ASN A 438 -41.46 -26.99 -8.09
CA ASN A 438 -40.88 -25.95 -8.93
C ASN A 438 -41.93 -25.02 -9.59
N CYS A 439 -43.23 -25.28 -9.42
CA CYS A 439 -44.30 -24.32 -9.71
C CYS A 439 -45.41 -24.32 -8.63
N PRO A 440 -45.18 -23.80 -7.39
CA PRO A 440 -46.07 -23.87 -6.20
C PRO A 440 -47.51 -23.35 -6.29
N LEU A 441 -48.01 -23.02 -7.49
CA LEU A 441 -49.32 -22.48 -7.79
C LEU A 441 -49.91 -23.02 -9.13
N VAL A 442 -49.22 -23.91 -9.87
CA VAL A 442 -49.47 -24.20 -11.31
C VAL A 442 -49.37 -25.69 -11.73
N TYR A 443 -49.79 -26.65 -10.91
CA TYR A 443 -50.08 -28.07 -11.22
C TYR A 443 -49.20 -28.72 -12.31
N ASN A 444 -48.03 -29.22 -11.93
CA ASN A 444 -47.09 -29.92 -12.80
C ASN A 444 -46.49 -31.17 -12.12
N PRO A 445 -47.26 -32.28 -11.99
CA PRO A 445 -46.82 -33.48 -11.26
C PRO A 445 -45.79 -34.33 -12.01
N ASP A 446 -45.24 -33.82 -13.11
CA ASP A 446 -44.03 -34.30 -13.78
C ASP A 446 -42.77 -33.47 -13.44
N GLN A 447 -42.93 -32.26 -12.85
CA GLN A 447 -41.85 -31.37 -12.40
C GLN A 447 -40.77 -31.20 -13.48
N THR A 448 -41.22 -30.91 -14.71
CA THR A 448 -40.31 -30.63 -15.82
C THR A 448 -39.65 -29.28 -15.59
N ASP A 449 -38.35 -29.25 -15.84
CA ASP A 449 -37.37 -28.20 -15.54
C ASP A 449 -36.30 -28.40 -16.62
N THR A 450 -36.22 -27.47 -17.57
CA THR A 450 -35.52 -27.67 -18.84
C THR A 450 -34.10 -27.09 -18.81
N ASP A 451 -33.86 -26.01 -18.06
CA ASP A 451 -32.53 -25.42 -17.85
C ASP A 451 -31.86 -25.90 -16.55
N GLY A 452 -32.64 -26.21 -15.51
CA GLY A 452 -32.18 -26.63 -14.19
C GLY A 452 -32.09 -25.51 -13.15
N ASP A 453 -32.74 -24.35 -13.34
CA ASP A 453 -32.67 -23.24 -12.38
C ASP A 453 -33.53 -23.45 -11.11
N GLY A 454 -34.54 -24.33 -11.19
CA GLY A 454 -35.45 -24.67 -10.10
C GLY A 454 -36.87 -24.07 -10.23
N ASN A 455 -37.18 -23.35 -11.31
CA ASN A 455 -38.54 -23.06 -11.76
C ASN A 455 -39.01 -24.14 -12.76
N GLY A 456 -40.32 -24.37 -12.87
CA GLY A 456 -40.87 -25.40 -13.76
C GLY A 456 -41.38 -24.88 -15.10
N ASP A 457 -41.23 -25.70 -16.15
CA ASP A 457 -41.68 -25.47 -17.55
C ASP A 457 -43.05 -24.79 -17.73
N VAL A 458 -43.97 -24.96 -16.76
CA VAL A 458 -45.38 -24.49 -16.85
C VAL A 458 -45.63 -23.13 -16.20
N CYS A 459 -44.72 -22.66 -15.35
CA CYS A 459 -44.75 -21.33 -14.75
C CYS A 459 -43.65 -20.42 -15.30
N GLU A 460 -42.65 -20.99 -15.97
CA GLU A 460 -41.54 -20.33 -16.65
C GLU A 460 -41.96 -19.57 -17.93
N ASN A 461 -41.17 -18.56 -18.32
CA ASN A 461 -41.27 -17.81 -19.58
C ASN A 461 -39.99 -17.80 -20.44
N ASP A 462 -38.90 -18.39 -19.98
CA ASP A 462 -37.60 -18.57 -20.65
C ASP A 462 -37.16 -20.03 -20.38
N LEU A 463 -37.52 -20.96 -21.29
CA LEU A 463 -37.52 -22.41 -20.98
C LEU A 463 -36.14 -23.04 -20.88
N ASP A 464 -35.11 -22.45 -21.48
CA ASP A 464 -33.76 -23.00 -21.47
C ASP A 464 -32.70 -22.06 -20.84
N GLY A 465 -33.14 -20.93 -20.28
CA GLY A 465 -32.36 -20.07 -19.39
C GLY A 465 -31.34 -19.19 -20.13
N ASP A 466 -31.54 -18.97 -21.43
CA ASP A 466 -30.59 -18.28 -22.30
C ASP A 466 -30.73 -16.74 -22.26
N GLY A 467 -31.87 -16.25 -21.77
CA GLY A 467 -32.23 -14.83 -21.68
C GLY A 467 -33.27 -14.36 -22.72
N VAL A 468 -33.74 -15.24 -23.60
CA VAL A 468 -34.73 -14.96 -24.65
C VAL A 468 -36.06 -15.64 -24.32
N VAL A 469 -37.14 -14.85 -24.26
CA VAL A 469 -38.45 -15.36 -23.84
C VAL A 469 -39.09 -16.28 -24.89
N ASN A 470 -39.78 -17.33 -24.43
CA ASN A 470 -40.42 -18.40 -25.22
C ASN A 470 -41.29 -17.98 -26.43
N ASP A 471 -41.83 -16.75 -26.44
CA ASP A 471 -42.66 -16.21 -27.53
C ASP A 471 -41.84 -15.45 -28.60
N GLU A 472 -40.55 -15.17 -28.34
CA GLU A 472 -39.61 -14.47 -29.24
C GLU A 472 -38.38 -15.34 -29.62
N ASP A 473 -38.12 -16.40 -28.86
CA ASP A 473 -37.05 -17.40 -29.06
C ASP A 473 -37.32 -18.38 -30.23
N ASN A 474 -36.26 -18.69 -30.98
CA ASN A 474 -36.24 -19.57 -32.14
C ASN A 474 -35.81 -21.03 -31.85
N CYS A 475 -35.40 -21.40 -30.62
CA CYS A 475 -35.03 -22.79 -30.27
C CYS A 475 -35.65 -23.44 -29.01
N MET A 476 -36.14 -22.69 -28.02
CA MET A 476 -37.10 -23.06 -26.93
C MET A 476 -36.71 -24.18 -25.94
N PHE A 477 -35.71 -25.00 -26.26
CA PHE A 477 -35.26 -26.14 -25.45
C PHE A 477 -33.76 -26.43 -25.64
N ILE A 478 -33.01 -25.51 -26.26
CA ILE A 478 -31.59 -25.60 -26.59
C ILE A 478 -31.01 -24.15 -26.59
N PRO A 479 -30.28 -23.73 -25.53
CA PRO A 479 -29.86 -22.34 -25.34
C PRO A 479 -29.04 -21.75 -26.50
N ASN A 480 -29.46 -20.58 -27.00
CA ASN A 480 -28.77 -19.84 -28.05
C ASN A 480 -28.99 -18.30 -27.94
N PRO A 481 -28.36 -17.61 -26.96
CA PRO A 481 -28.70 -16.20 -26.60
C PRO A 481 -28.53 -15.16 -27.73
N TYR A 482 -27.84 -15.52 -28.81
CA TYR A 482 -27.61 -14.68 -29.98
C TYR A 482 -28.62 -14.92 -31.11
N GLN A 483 -29.44 -15.96 -31.00
CA GLN A 483 -30.59 -16.26 -31.85
C GLN A 483 -30.24 -16.35 -33.34
N GLU A 484 -29.10 -16.99 -33.67
CA GLU A 484 -28.71 -17.24 -35.05
C GLU A 484 -29.75 -18.10 -35.79
N ASP A 485 -30.05 -17.73 -37.04
CA ASP A 485 -30.97 -18.40 -37.99
C ASP A 485 -30.44 -18.07 -39.39
N ALA A 486 -29.43 -18.82 -39.86
CA ALA A 486 -28.66 -18.50 -41.05
C ALA A 486 -29.51 -18.49 -42.34
N ASN A 487 -30.62 -19.25 -42.35
CA ASN A 487 -31.56 -19.31 -43.48
C ASN A 487 -32.82 -18.43 -43.32
N ALA A 488 -33.00 -17.80 -42.16
CA ALA A 488 -34.11 -16.93 -41.79
C ALA A 488 -35.51 -17.58 -41.88
N ASN A 489 -35.68 -18.83 -41.40
CA ASN A 489 -36.99 -19.50 -41.38
C ASN A 489 -37.80 -19.37 -40.08
N GLY A 490 -37.19 -18.93 -38.99
CA GLY A 490 -37.80 -18.89 -37.65
C GLY A 490 -37.64 -20.19 -36.85
N VAL A 491 -36.58 -20.94 -37.12
CA VAL A 491 -36.02 -22.00 -36.28
C VAL A 491 -34.53 -21.69 -36.20
N GLY A 492 -33.96 -21.65 -35.00
CA GLY A 492 -32.57 -21.26 -34.83
C GLY A 492 -31.57 -22.32 -35.25
N ASP A 493 -30.35 -21.88 -35.54
CA ASP A 493 -29.26 -22.75 -35.95
C ASP A 493 -29.01 -23.82 -34.87
N ALA A 494 -28.98 -23.45 -33.58
CA ALA A 494 -28.73 -24.38 -32.47
C ALA A 494 -29.66 -25.61 -32.42
N CYS A 495 -30.86 -25.53 -32.99
CA CYS A 495 -31.86 -26.60 -33.04
C CYS A 495 -32.17 -27.12 -34.46
N GLU A 496 -31.60 -26.54 -35.52
CA GLU A 496 -31.69 -27.05 -36.90
C GLU A 496 -30.53 -28.02 -37.25
N SER A 497 -30.61 -28.70 -38.40
CA SER A 497 -29.68 -29.76 -38.83
C SER A 497 -29.09 -29.54 -40.24
N ASP A 498 -29.40 -28.39 -40.83
CA ASP A 498 -29.14 -27.94 -42.21
C ASP A 498 -29.28 -26.39 -42.15
N PHE A 499 -28.36 -25.70 -41.45
CA PHE A 499 -28.59 -24.33 -40.91
C PHE A 499 -28.84 -23.28 -42.02
N ASP A 500 -28.22 -23.44 -43.19
CA ASP A 500 -28.36 -22.52 -44.32
C ASP A 500 -29.42 -22.97 -45.36
N ASN A 501 -30.03 -24.14 -45.16
CA ASN A 501 -31.01 -24.79 -46.04
C ASN A 501 -30.48 -25.08 -47.47
N ASP A 502 -29.17 -25.30 -47.63
CA ASP A 502 -28.56 -25.69 -48.91
C ASP A 502 -28.96 -27.13 -49.34
N GLY A 503 -29.28 -27.99 -48.36
CA GLY A 503 -29.62 -29.40 -48.53
C GLY A 503 -28.52 -30.41 -48.17
N ILE A 504 -27.40 -29.94 -47.59
CA ILE A 504 -26.31 -30.71 -47.00
C ILE A 504 -26.38 -30.56 -45.47
N PRO A 505 -26.58 -31.64 -44.70
CA PRO A 505 -26.62 -31.52 -43.24
C PRO A 505 -25.28 -31.08 -42.65
N ASN A 506 -25.32 -30.21 -41.64
CA ASN A 506 -24.17 -29.53 -41.01
C ASN A 506 -22.96 -30.43 -40.70
N GLN A 507 -23.19 -31.70 -40.36
CA GLN A 507 -22.15 -32.70 -40.05
C GLN A 507 -21.35 -33.18 -41.28
N THR A 508 -21.75 -32.74 -42.46
CA THR A 508 -21.20 -33.10 -43.79
C THR A 508 -21.01 -31.90 -44.70
N ASP A 509 -21.22 -30.70 -44.16
CA ASP A 509 -21.14 -29.43 -44.85
C ASP A 509 -19.79 -28.76 -44.56
N ASN A 510 -19.16 -28.15 -45.58
CA ASN A 510 -17.91 -27.39 -45.45
C ASN A 510 -18.11 -25.87 -45.26
N CYS A 511 -19.34 -25.34 -45.33
CA CYS A 511 -19.73 -24.01 -44.86
C CYS A 511 -21.13 -24.03 -44.19
N PRO A 512 -21.33 -24.69 -43.03
CA PRO A 512 -22.68 -24.96 -42.47
C PRO A 512 -23.65 -23.78 -42.31
N GLY A 513 -23.18 -22.53 -42.31
CA GLY A 513 -24.02 -21.33 -42.23
C GLY A 513 -23.98 -20.43 -43.48
N VAL A 514 -23.47 -20.90 -44.63
CA VAL A 514 -23.29 -20.08 -45.85
C VAL A 514 -23.64 -20.88 -47.12
N PHE A 515 -24.91 -20.83 -47.51
CA PHE A 515 -25.55 -21.57 -48.62
C PHE A 515 -24.62 -21.91 -49.80
N ASN A 516 -24.12 -23.16 -49.85
CA ASN A 516 -23.14 -23.57 -50.87
C ASN A 516 -23.36 -24.94 -51.57
N PRO A 517 -24.50 -25.24 -52.24
CA PRO A 517 -24.88 -26.62 -52.68
C PRO A 517 -23.98 -27.35 -53.69
N GLY A 518 -22.85 -26.76 -54.08
CA GLY A 518 -21.78 -27.42 -54.82
C GLY A 518 -20.60 -27.88 -53.96
N GLN A 519 -20.55 -27.52 -52.66
CA GLN A 519 -19.54 -27.90 -51.67
C GLN A 519 -18.12 -27.75 -52.23
N GLN A 520 -17.81 -26.53 -52.70
CA GLN A 520 -16.52 -26.23 -53.30
C GLN A 520 -15.45 -26.04 -52.22
N ASP A 521 -14.35 -26.74 -52.42
CA ASP A 521 -13.14 -26.74 -51.60
C ASP A 521 -11.96 -26.95 -52.57
N TRP A 522 -11.18 -25.90 -52.80
CA TRP A 522 -10.04 -25.92 -53.72
C TRP A 522 -8.74 -26.41 -53.06
N ASN A 523 -8.55 -26.14 -51.76
CA ASN A 523 -7.28 -26.39 -51.05
C ASN A 523 -7.23 -27.81 -50.40
N ASN A 524 -8.39 -28.42 -50.19
CA ASN A 524 -8.70 -29.71 -49.56
C ASN A 524 -8.50 -29.77 -48.03
N ASP A 525 -8.83 -28.71 -47.31
CA ASP A 525 -8.84 -28.65 -45.83
C ASP A 525 -10.19 -29.05 -45.19
N GLN A 526 -11.28 -29.14 -45.97
CA GLN A 526 -12.68 -29.38 -45.57
C GLN A 526 -13.44 -28.14 -45.04
N HIS A 527 -12.90 -26.94 -45.23
CA HIS A 527 -13.61 -25.67 -45.19
C HIS A 527 -13.98 -25.26 -46.64
N GLY A 528 -15.00 -24.44 -46.84
CA GLY A 528 -15.46 -24.11 -48.19
C GLY A 528 -14.93 -22.80 -48.77
N ASP A 529 -14.76 -22.77 -50.09
CA ASP A 529 -14.28 -21.62 -50.89
C ASP A 529 -15.11 -20.32 -50.69
N VAL A 530 -16.30 -20.39 -50.04
CA VAL A 530 -17.24 -19.26 -49.88
C VAL A 530 -17.40 -18.77 -48.43
N CYS A 531 -16.88 -19.52 -47.46
CA CYS A 531 -16.80 -19.14 -46.04
C CYS A 531 -15.35 -19.06 -45.56
N SER A 532 -14.38 -19.14 -46.50
CA SER A 532 -12.96 -19.02 -46.22
C SER A 532 -12.62 -17.67 -45.58
N ASP A 533 -11.68 -17.75 -44.64
CA ASP A 533 -11.04 -16.68 -43.88
C ASP A 533 -9.57 -17.12 -43.82
N TRP A 534 -8.69 -16.47 -44.58
CA TRP A 534 -7.31 -16.94 -44.79
C TRP A 534 -6.30 -16.47 -43.74
N ASP A 535 -6.63 -15.47 -42.93
CA ASP A 535 -5.71 -14.93 -41.91
C ASP A 535 -6.21 -15.12 -40.46
N GLY A 536 -7.48 -15.46 -40.27
CA GLY A 536 -8.11 -15.84 -39.01
C GLY A 536 -8.74 -14.67 -38.24
N ASP A 537 -9.11 -13.58 -38.91
CA ASP A 537 -9.67 -12.38 -38.28
C ASP A 537 -11.19 -12.44 -38.01
N SER A 538 -11.89 -13.47 -38.51
CA SER A 538 -13.34 -13.68 -38.49
C SER A 538 -14.17 -12.91 -39.53
N VAL A 539 -13.55 -12.30 -40.54
CA VAL A 539 -14.19 -11.77 -41.75
C VAL A 539 -13.85 -12.68 -42.93
N VAL A 540 -14.88 -13.16 -43.64
CA VAL A 540 -14.69 -14.04 -44.81
C VAL A 540 -14.12 -13.29 -46.00
N ASP A 541 -13.24 -13.93 -46.79
CA ASP A 541 -12.49 -13.37 -47.94
C ASP A 541 -13.32 -12.52 -48.91
N ALA A 542 -14.60 -12.85 -49.04
CA ALA A 542 -15.54 -12.20 -49.97
C ALA A 542 -16.04 -10.82 -49.49
N ASN A 543 -15.88 -10.52 -48.20
CA ASN A 543 -16.24 -9.26 -47.54
C ASN A 543 -15.02 -8.52 -46.98
N ASP A 544 -13.87 -9.20 -46.90
CA ASP A 544 -12.64 -8.69 -46.30
C ASP A 544 -11.83 -7.80 -47.26
N ASN A 545 -11.44 -6.62 -46.79
CA ASN A 545 -10.56 -5.68 -47.50
C ASN A 545 -9.05 -5.90 -47.26
N CYS A 546 -8.65 -6.88 -46.44
CA CYS A 546 -7.26 -7.30 -46.22
C CYS A 546 -7.08 -8.83 -46.07
N VAL A 547 -7.47 -9.62 -47.09
CA VAL A 547 -7.45 -11.12 -47.22
C VAL A 547 -6.16 -11.88 -46.81
N TRP A 548 -5.12 -11.19 -46.33
CA TRP A 548 -3.85 -11.75 -45.87
C TRP A 548 -3.27 -11.05 -44.62
N TYR A 549 -4.00 -10.12 -43.97
CA TYR A 549 -3.52 -9.22 -42.92
C TYR A 549 -4.62 -8.78 -41.91
N THR A 550 -4.79 -9.59 -40.86
CA THR A 550 -5.92 -9.51 -39.90
C THR A 550 -6.33 -8.08 -39.50
N ASN A 551 -7.59 -7.74 -39.75
CA ASN A 551 -8.15 -6.42 -39.50
C ASN A 551 -9.66 -6.43 -39.13
N PRO A 552 -10.11 -7.05 -38.01
CA PRO A 552 -11.53 -7.39 -37.77
C PRO A 552 -12.54 -6.24 -37.76
N LEU A 553 -12.05 -4.99 -37.76
CA LEU A 553 -12.83 -3.76 -37.81
C LEU A 553 -13.02 -3.22 -39.24
N GLN A 554 -12.39 -3.87 -40.24
CA GLN A 554 -12.48 -3.60 -41.68
C GLN A 554 -12.26 -2.12 -42.05
N HIS A 555 -11.42 -1.44 -41.28
CA HIS A 555 -11.16 -0.02 -41.43
C HIS A 555 -10.46 0.29 -42.76
N ASP A 556 -11.08 1.15 -43.56
CA ASP A 556 -10.63 1.73 -44.82
C ASP A 556 -10.83 3.25 -44.67
N LEU A 557 -9.75 4.05 -44.80
CA LEU A 557 -9.73 5.48 -44.44
C LEU A 557 -10.00 6.41 -45.63
N ASP A 558 -9.60 6.03 -46.85
CA ASP A 558 -9.78 6.87 -48.05
C ASP A 558 -10.80 6.32 -49.07
N LEU A 559 -11.34 5.14 -48.79
CA LEU A 559 -12.51 4.49 -49.41
C LEU A 559 -12.23 3.93 -50.82
N ASP A 560 -11.07 3.29 -50.96
CA ASP A 560 -10.60 2.66 -52.20
C ASP A 560 -10.97 1.17 -52.32
N GLY A 561 -11.19 0.48 -51.18
CA GLY A 561 -11.50 -0.95 -51.09
C GLY A 561 -10.38 -1.85 -50.55
N VAL A 562 -9.24 -1.29 -50.14
CA VAL A 562 -8.13 -1.95 -49.44
C VAL A 562 -8.13 -1.49 -47.98
N GLY A 563 -7.96 -2.41 -47.03
CA GLY A 563 -7.97 -2.05 -45.62
C GLY A 563 -6.66 -1.39 -45.15
N ASN A 564 -6.77 -0.51 -44.16
CA ASN A 564 -5.66 0.26 -43.58
C ASN A 564 -4.46 -0.57 -43.06
N GLN A 565 -4.61 -1.88 -42.92
CA GLN A 565 -3.59 -2.81 -42.43
C GLN A 565 -2.74 -3.42 -43.55
N CYS A 566 -3.23 -3.39 -44.79
CA CYS A 566 -2.59 -3.94 -45.98
C CYS A 566 -2.37 -2.91 -47.10
N ASP A 567 -2.97 -1.71 -46.96
CA ASP A 567 -2.82 -0.59 -47.88
C ASP A 567 -1.44 0.09 -47.77
N ASN A 568 -0.72 0.15 -48.90
CA ASN A 568 0.59 0.79 -49.03
C ASN A 568 0.54 2.32 -49.22
N CYS A 569 -0.64 2.95 -49.24
CA CYS A 569 -0.80 4.40 -49.32
C CYS A 569 -1.76 5.10 -48.33
N PHE A 570 -2.61 4.41 -47.55
CA PHE A 570 -3.40 4.78 -46.33
C PHE A 570 -4.22 6.11 -46.29
N LEU A 571 -3.93 7.06 -47.17
CA LEU A 571 -4.51 8.41 -47.26
C LEU A 571 -4.71 8.83 -48.74
N VAL A 572 -4.36 7.96 -49.70
CA VAL A 572 -4.29 8.25 -51.15
C VAL A 572 -4.70 7.07 -52.04
N ALA A 573 -5.91 6.54 -51.83
CA ALA A 573 -6.71 5.64 -52.66
C ALA A 573 -6.06 5.13 -53.97
N ASN A 574 -5.56 3.90 -53.93
CA ASN A 574 -4.89 3.18 -55.01
C ASN A 574 -5.28 1.68 -55.02
N PRO A 575 -6.47 1.31 -55.54
CA PRO A 575 -7.01 -0.06 -55.41
C PRO A 575 -6.25 -1.16 -56.16
N ASP A 576 -5.20 -0.80 -56.89
CA ASP A 576 -4.27 -1.72 -57.55
C ASP A 576 -2.94 -1.91 -56.80
N GLN A 577 -2.68 -1.12 -55.75
CA GLN A 577 -1.59 -1.28 -54.78
C GLN A 577 -0.20 -1.43 -55.44
N ASN A 578 0.01 -0.75 -56.58
CA ASN A 578 1.28 -0.78 -57.29
C ASN A 578 2.41 -0.15 -56.44
N ASP A 579 3.59 -0.75 -56.52
CA ASP A 579 4.85 -0.32 -55.91
C ASP A 579 5.96 -0.76 -56.90
N ASN A 580 6.45 0.17 -57.72
CA ASN A 580 7.38 -0.17 -58.82
C ASN A 580 8.82 -0.45 -58.35
N ASN A 581 9.27 0.21 -57.28
CA ASN A 581 10.64 0.07 -56.75
C ASN A 581 10.75 -1.01 -55.64
N PHE A 582 9.61 -1.52 -55.17
CA PHE A 582 9.43 -2.55 -54.14
C PHE A 582 9.89 -2.11 -52.73
N ASN A 583 9.69 -0.84 -52.37
CA ASN A 583 10.06 -0.30 -51.07
C ASN A 583 8.99 -0.47 -49.97
N GLY A 584 7.72 -0.72 -50.35
CA GLY A 584 6.59 -0.87 -49.44
C GLY A 584 5.69 0.37 -49.28
N GLN A 585 6.00 1.47 -49.97
CA GLN A 585 5.12 2.61 -50.19
C GLN A 585 4.56 2.53 -51.62
N GLY A 586 3.28 2.87 -51.82
CA GLY A 586 2.64 2.75 -53.13
C GLY A 586 2.92 3.93 -54.09
N ASP A 587 2.86 3.64 -55.39
CA ASP A 587 3.05 4.60 -56.48
C ASP A 587 2.21 5.89 -56.33
N ALA A 588 1.02 5.79 -55.72
CA ALA A 588 0.06 6.90 -55.61
C ALA A 588 0.42 7.92 -54.53
N CYS A 589 1.28 7.57 -53.58
CA CYS A 589 1.72 8.42 -52.48
C CYS A 589 3.26 8.62 -52.44
N GLU A 590 4.01 7.92 -53.29
CA GLU A 590 5.42 8.17 -53.58
C GLU A 590 5.63 9.48 -54.39
N ASN A 591 6.90 9.92 -54.52
CA ASN A 591 7.33 11.08 -55.30
C ASN A 591 8.71 10.83 -55.97
N ASP A 592 9.11 9.55 -56.09
CA ASP A 592 10.42 9.02 -56.55
C ASP A 592 10.16 7.55 -56.98
N LEU A 593 9.47 7.39 -58.12
CA LEU A 593 8.79 6.14 -58.50
C LEU A 593 9.71 4.97 -58.85
N ASP A 594 11.01 5.20 -59.06
CA ASP A 594 12.00 4.13 -59.27
C ASP A 594 13.11 4.02 -58.20
N GLY A 595 13.20 5.00 -57.29
CA GLY A 595 14.03 4.94 -56.10
C GLY A 595 15.50 5.30 -56.33
N ASP A 596 15.84 6.07 -57.37
CA ASP A 596 17.22 6.52 -57.62
C ASP A 596 17.68 7.68 -56.72
N GLY A 597 16.74 8.42 -56.13
CA GLY A 597 16.97 9.59 -55.28
C GLY A 597 16.69 10.95 -55.94
N VAL A 598 16.19 10.97 -57.17
CA VAL A 598 15.62 12.14 -57.87
C VAL A 598 14.10 12.01 -57.86
N SER A 599 13.40 13.10 -57.51
CA SER A 599 11.93 13.08 -57.42
C SER A 599 11.26 13.29 -58.78
N ASP A 600 10.12 12.65 -59.04
CA ASP A 600 9.40 12.61 -60.33
C ASP A 600 9.21 13.97 -61.05
N ASP A 601 9.09 15.07 -60.29
CA ASP A 601 8.89 16.45 -60.78
C ASP A 601 10.19 17.11 -61.31
N ASP A 602 11.36 16.57 -60.94
CA ASP A 602 12.72 17.00 -61.31
C ASP A 602 13.50 15.89 -62.08
N ASP A 603 12.92 14.70 -62.25
CA ASP A 603 13.50 13.51 -62.90
C ASP A 603 13.17 13.44 -64.41
N ASN A 604 14.18 13.19 -65.24
CA ASN A 604 14.05 13.04 -66.69
C ASN A 604 13.69 11.61 -67.17
N CYS A 605 13.59 10.60 -66.29
CA CYS A 605 13.22 9.23 -66.65
C CYS A 605 12.13 8.51 -65.81
N VAL A 606 11.85 8.90 -64.56
CA VAL A 606 10.66 8.61 -63.71
C VAL A 606 10.35 7.12 -63.39
N LEU A 607 10.76 6.17 -64.22
CA LEU A 607 10.51 4.74 -64.10
C LEU A 607 11.76 3.91 -64.50
N VAL A 608 12.94 4.55 -64.66
CA VAL A 608 14.17 3.97 -65.23
C VAL A 608 15.46 4.58 -64.62
N SER A 609 15.57 4.52 -63.30
CA SER A 609 16.71 4.81 -62.42
C SER A 609 18.02 5.23 -63.09
N ASN A 610 18.34 6.52 -62.99
CA ASN A 610 19.48 7.20 -63.61
C ASN A 610 19.99 8.38 -62.76
N GLU A 611 20.57 8.11 -61.58
CA GLU A 611 21.07 9.09 -60.58
C GLU A 611 21.94 10.24 -61.17
N ASP A 612 22.60 10.02 -62.32
CA ASP A 612 23.41 11.02 -63.01
C ASP A 612 22.65 11.93 -64.00
N GLN A 613 21.36 11.68 -64.23
CA GLN A 613 20.38 12.49 -64.95
C GLN A 613 20.92 13.02 -66.29
N VAL A 614 21.53 12.11 -67.06
CA VAL A 614 22.08 12.44 -68.39
C VAL A 614 20.93 12.62 -69.39
N ASP A 615 20.93 13.79 -70.00
CA ASP A 615 20.11 14.25 -71.12
C ASP A 615 21.09 14.89 -72.11
N THR A 616 21.33 14.20 -73.23
CA THR A 616 22.41 14.55 -74.17
C THR A 616 22.03 15.66 -75.17
N ASP A 617 20.74 15.82 -75.54
CA ASP A 617 20.29 16.86 -76.48
C ASP A 617 19.70 18.13 -75.81
N GLY A 618 19.13 17.99 -74.61
CA GLY A 618 18.50 19.04 -73.81
C GLY A 618 16.98 19.19 -73.99
N ASP A 619 16.27 18.18 -74.50
CA ASP A 619 14.79 18.13 -74.64
C ASP A 619 14.06 17.95 -73.29
N GLY A 620 14.69 17.23 -72.34
CA GLY A 620 14.15 16.95 -71.00
C GLY A 620 13.71 15.51 -70.76
N ALA A 621 13.89 14.59 -71.72
CA ALA A 621 13.92 13.15 -71.48
C ALA A 621 15.36 12.67 -71.24
N GLY A 622 15.56 11.65 -70.40
CA GLY A 622 16.89 11.12 -70.10
C GLY A 622 17.34 9.97 -71.01
N ASP A 623 18.65 9.87 -71.22
CA ASP A 623 19.29 8.89 -72.11
C ASP A 623 18.89 7.42 -71.79
N LEU A 624 18.49 7.08 -70.55
CA LEU A 624 18.13 5.70 -70.20
C LEU A 624 16.70 5.28 -70.59
N CYS A 625 15.77 6.24 -70.74
CA CYS A 625 14.35 5.98 -71.00
C CYS A 625 13.92 6.35 -72.44
N GLU A 626 14.72 7.14 -73.16
CA GLU A 626 14.42 7.59 -74.53
C GLU A 626 15.25 6.84 -75.60
N ASN A 627 15.21 7.28 -76.87
CA ASN A 627 15.69 6.49 -78.03
C ASN A 627 16.39 7.27 -79.16
N ASP A 628 16.72 8.56 -79.02
CA ASP A 628 17.23 9.48 -80.05
C ASP A 628 18.21 10.50 -79.40
N TRP A 629 19.31 10.01 -78.80
CA TRP A 629 20.11 10.69 -77.76
C TRP A 629 20.68 12.08 -78.10
N ASP A 630 20.75 12.47 -79.37
CA ASP A 630 21.22 13.80 -79.77
C ASP A 630 20.16 14.64 -80.52
N GLY A 631 18.89 14.21 -80.49
CA GLY A 631 17.74 14.97 -80.97
C GLY A 631 17.70 15.17 -82.49
N ASP A 632 18.46 14.37 -83.25
CA ASP A 632 18.62 14.54 -84.69
C ASP A 632 17.42 14.00 -85.49
N GLY A 633 16.71 13.00 -84.95
CA GLY A 633 15.59 12.32 -85.60
C GLY A 633 15.90 10.90 -86.11
N VAL A 634 17.01 10.28 -85.67
CA VAL A 634 17.46 8.94 -86.06
C VAL A 634 17.72 8.12 -84.80
N ASN A 635 16.90 7.08 -84.59
CA ASN A 635 16.96 6.32 -83.34
C ASN A 635 18.35 5.70 -83.09
N ASN A 636 18.75 5.65 -81.82
CA ASN A 636 20.04 5.14 -81.31
C ASN A 636 20.55 3.82 -81.90
N GLY A 637 19.66 2.94 -82.38
CA GLY A 637 20.00 1.65 -83.00
C GLY A 637 20.35 1.69 -84.48
N ASP A 638 19.92 2.73 -85.20
CA ASP A 638 20.15 2.94 -86.64
C ASP A 638 21.15 4.08 -86.92
N ASP A 639 21.41 4.92 -85.92
CA ASP A 639 22.28 6.11 -85.96
C ASP A 639 23.79 5.79 -85.93
N ASN A 640 24.57 6.49 -86.76
CA ASN A 640 26.03 6.41 -86.85
C ASN A 640 26.82 7.46 -86.04
N CYS A 641 26.19 8.41 -85.32
CA CYS A 641 26.90 9.34 -84.41
C CYS A 641 26.39 9.47 -82.96
N ARG A 642 25.11 9.29 -82.66
CA ARG A 642 24.48 8.99 -81.36
C ARG A 642 24.79 9.83 -80.12
N TRP A 643 25.52 10.93 -80.28
CA TRP A 643 25.90 11.90 -79.25
C TRP A 643 26.29 13.25 -79.89
N ILE A 644 26.15 13.38 -81.22
CA ILE A 644 26.60 14.50 -82.07
C ILE A 644 25.69 14.56 -83.33
N ALA A 645 24.52 15.19 -83.18
CA ALA A 645 23.46 15.27 -84.19
C ALA A 645 23.94 15.45 -85.66
N ASN A 646 23.52 14.53 -86.53
CA ASN A 646 23.82 14.52 -87.96
C ASN A 646 22.63 14.01 -88.81
N PRO A 647 21.48 14.73 -88.91
CA PRO A 647 20.21 14.20 -89.43
C PRO A 647 20.18 13.73 -90.91
N ASP A 648 21.29 13.87 -91.63
CA ASP A 648 21.48 13.35 -92.97
C ASP A 648 22.37 12.09 -93.04
N GLN A 649 22.87 11.62 -91.89
CA GLN A 649 23.59 10.36 -91.65
C GLN A 649 24.70 10.13 -92.68
N GLN A 650 25.44 11.20 -92.99
CA GLN A 650 26.55 11.14 -93.92
C GLN A 650 27.67 10.25 -93.35
N ASP A 651 28.15 9.34 -94.18
CA ASP A 651 29.22 8.37 -93.96
C ASP A 651 29.93 8.22 -95.31
N ALA A 652 31.03 8.95 -95.50
CA ALA A 652 31.70 9.10 -96.78
C ALA A 652 32.60 7.90 -97.14
N ASN A 653 33.16 7.22 -96.14
CA ASN A 653 34.06 6.08 -96.30
C ASN A 653 33.32 4.71 -96.27
N GLY A 654 32.18 4.63 -95.60
CA GLY A 654 31.35 3.44 -95.42
C GLY A 654 31.76 2.54 -94.24
N ASP A 655 32.41 3.09 -93.20
CA ASP A 655 32.88 2.33 -92.03
C ASP A 655 31.81 2.10 -90.94
N GLY A 656 30.74 2.91 -90.96
CA GLY A 656 29.63 2.86 -90.01
C GLY A 656 29.71 3.86 -88.85
N ILE A 657 30.64 4.82 -88.90
CA ILE A 657 30.71 6.01 -88.05
C ILE A 657 30.37 7.22 -88.93
N GLY A 658 29.52 8.13 -88.46
CA GLY A 658 29.11 9.27 -89.27
C GLY A 658 30.18 10.35 -89.39
N ASP A 659 30.18 11.05 -90.52
CA ASP A 659 31.11 12.13 -90.89
C ASP A 659 31.19 13.29 -89.86
N HIS A 660 30.20 13.40 -88.96
CA HIS A 660 30.12 14.40 -87.88
C HIS A 660 30.87 14.01 -86.59
N CYS A 661 31.04 12.71 -86.35
CA CYS A 661 31.69 12.14 -85.16
C CYS A 661 32.94 11.31 -85.51
N GLY A 662 33.17 11.06 -86.81
CA GLY A 662 34.42 10.62 -87.38
C GLY A 662 35.55 11.63 -87.21
N GLY A 663 36.70 11.32 -87.79
CA GLY A 663 37.91 12.12 -87.63
C GLY A 663 39.02 11.84 -88.64
N ASP A 664 38.73 11.08 -89.71
CA ASP A 664 39.62 10.60 -90.79
C ASP A 664 38.70 10.09 -91.92
N ASN A 665 37.84 10.99 -92.42
CA ASN A 665 36.58 10.66 -93.09
C ASN A 665 36.71 10.07 -94.51
N ASP A 666 37.94 9.86 -95.00
CA ASP A 666 38.20 9.11 -96.24
C ASP A 666 39.25 7.99 -96.12
N GLU A 667 39.71 7.69 -94.89
CA GLU A 667 40.75 6.69 -94.56
C GLU A 667 42.12 6.90 -95.26
N ASP A 668 42.54 8.13 -95.57
CA ASP A 668 43.92 8.39 -96.00
C ASP A 668 44.96 8.22 -94.86
N GLY A 669 44.53 8.40 -93.61
CA GLY A 669 45.38 8.34 -92.42
C GLY A 669 45.84 9.71 -91.89
N ILE A 670 45.27 10.80 -92.41
CA ILE A 670 45.43 12.18 -91.94
C ILE A 670 44.07 12.67 -91.43
N VAL A 671 43.99 12.91 -90.11
CA VAL A 671 42.76 13.37 -89.48
C VAL A 671 42.23 14.68 -90.09
N ASP A 672 40.92 14.83 -90.25
CA ASP A 672 40.26 15.87 -91.09
C ASP A 672 40.74 17.30 -90.81
N ALA A 673 41.04 17.60 -89.53
CA ALA A 673 41.53 18.90 -89.09
C ALA A 673 42.97 19.25 -89.57
N LEU A 674 43.65 18.31 -90.21
CA LEU A 674 45.00 18.42 -90.78
C LEU A 674 45.06 18.08 -92.28
N ASP A 675 43.98 17.54 -92.84
CA ASP A 675 43.86 17.15 -94.25
C ASP A 675 43.48 18.36 -95.13
N ASN A 676 44.07 18.43 -96.33
CA ASN A 676 43.76 19.44 -97.34
C ASN A 676 42.70 19.01 -98.38
N CYS A 677 42.22 17.77 -98.33
CA CYS A 677 41.02 17.25 -98.99
C CYS A 677 40.27 16.19 -98.12
N PRO A 678 39.66 16.54 -96.95
CA PRO A 678 39.06 15.63 -95.94
C PRO A 678 37.90 14.68 -96.35
N TRP A 679 37.74 14.43 -97.65
CA TRP A 679 36.63 13.72 -98.28
C TRP A 679 37.05 13.03 -99.61
N ILE A 680 38.34 13.09 -100.01
CA ILE A 680 38.86 12.60 -101.30
C ILE A 680 40.32 12.09 -101.17
N TRP A 681 40.46 10.93 -100.52
CA TRP A 681 41.68 10.12 -100.27
C TRP A 681 42.94 10.59 -101.01
N ASN A 682 43.84 11.28 -100.32
CA ASN A 682 45.06 11.82 -100.91
C ASN A 682 46.27 11.80 -99.94
N PRO A 683 46.78 10.62 -99.53
CA PRO A 683 47.75 10.50 -98.41
C PRO A 683 49.19 10.94 -98.74
N ASP A 684 49.41 11.55 -99.91
CA ASP A 684 50.62 12.35 -100.18
C ASP A 684 50.42 13.85 -99.91
N GLN A 685 49.19 14.26 -99.58
CA GLN A 685 48.71 15.59 -99.21
C GLN A 685 49.21 16.67 -100.17
N ALA A 686 49.31 16.30 -101.46
CA ALA A 686 49.95 17.10 -102.49
C ALA A 686 49.14 18.38 -102.79
N ASP A 687 49.72 19.54 -102.48
CA ASP A 687 49.26 20.85 -102.96
C ASP A 687 50.39 21.47 -103.81
N THR A 688 50.23 21.42 -105.14
CA THR A 688 51.19 21.97 -106.11
C THR A 688 51.07 23.49 -106.23
N ASN A 689 49.95 24.07 -105.79
CA ASN A 689 49.61 25.48 -106.02
C ASN A 689 49.91 26.37 -104.80
N MET A 690 49.90 25.78 -103.61
CA MET A 690 50.14 26.35 -102.28
C MET A 690 49.03 27.29 -101.78
N ASP A 691 47.77 26.94 -102.02
CA ASP A 691 46.60 27.65 -101.45
C ASP A 691 45.97 26.96 -100.22
N GLY A 692 46.35 25.72 -99.92
CA GLY A 692 45.85 24.94 -98.79
C GLY A 692 44.69 23.99 -99.12
N ILE A 693 44.34 23.83 -100.38
CA ILE A 693 43.44 22.77 -100.88
C ILE A 693 44.29 21.79 -101.70
N GLY A 694 44.16 20.49 -101.45
CA GLY A 694 44.95 19.48 -102.14
C GLY A 694 44.64 19.36 -103.64
N ASP A 695 45.63 18.95 -104.43
CA ASP A 695 45.55 18.69 -105.88
C ASP A 695 44.48 17.61 -106.25
N ALA A 696 43.97 16.85 -105.27
CA ALA A 696 42.92 15.86 -105.42
C ALA A 696 41.49 16.47 -105.44
N CYS A 697 41.28 17.58 -104.74
CA CYS A 697 39.98 18.26 -104.61
C CYS A 697 39.97 19.71 -105.18
N GLY A 698 41.14 20.31 -105.38
CA GLY A 698 41.36 21.57 -106.12
C GLY A 698 41.46 21.38 -107.65
N SER A 699 41.51 22.48 -108.43
CA SER A 699 41.44 22.45 -109.92
C SER A 699 42.27 23.51 -110.66
#